data_AF-A0AA94F4X6-F1
#
_entry.id   AF-A0AA94F4X6-F1
#
_cell.length_a   1.000
_cell.length_b   1.000
_cell.length_c   1.000
_cell.angle_alpha   90.00
_cell.angle_beta   90.00
_cell.angle_gamma   90.00
#
_symmetry.space_group_name_H-M   'P 1'
#
loop_
_entity.id
_entity.type
_entity.pdbx_description
1 polymer ?
#
loop_
_entity_poly.entity_id
_entity_poly.type
_entity_poly.pdbx_seq_one_letter_code
_entity_poly.pdbx_strand_id
1 'polypeptide(L)'
;MKLYIPFFILIISIKCFAQKCPAQVKNPYIWITADKNKNQFILKNQLTPNTILLKKTEGVLINNHPSIFFDASQDTLTFNIPKINYQTIFLVYKVKDSLTEQVLWNISDQSKNITLTTTERLANLSNFKYNSLKNKSEYSSAIHFYQHTKSNLSDNNKYQISIGKIKHNLSIPARFLKGYISEIIMYDRFLNNKETNKIASYLAIKYGISLSQKELQNYTDSKGKIIWNALENKHYLNHVTAIGKDETSQLYQSKSRNIEDELTTIDLSTIKESVPDNSFLFWSDNAKPLKFKQEEGLPKLLERKWLMCIDSTIDSHKIKWQFNLKKITDLKQPDTKPWLVIDPTGKAKWDSDEIIYKKLEETSDGTTTLNNYNWDGKKNKKIVYTFQMAPDMFARVKITQPKCGISDGFLKYTIIGGKAPYTITLINHDTKNVVKKWIHDNNTSNIAVHSGKYNYIIVDASGTIYEQKIFISDQDITSPKLQETFTLNDTPIVINANDYLPEGNYQFQWFLNKELITNDNTIMLTNPGDYQLITKHENDCETVTNFRVEEKNNSKNNQIIALPNPSEDGHFKIFGNFNTITNATLYIYNSAGALITTEKWSGKTQYIYNGHIPTSGVYIAKISTSEEEKSIKIIIK
;
A
#
# COMPACT_ATOMS: atom_id res chain seq x y z
N MET A 1 -22.58 43.02 -69.58
CA MET A 1 -22.50 41.88 -68.65
C MET A 1 -21.08 41.83 -68.09
N LYS A 2 -20.85 42.31 -66.86
CA LYS A 2 -19.53 42.34 -66.22
C LYS A 2 -19.21 40.95 -65.66
N LEU A 3 -18.13 40.34 -66.13
CA LEU A 3 -17.65 39.03 -65.68
C LEU A 3 -16.80 39.22 -64.41
N TYR A 4 -17.29 38.75 -63.26
CA TYR A 4 -16.53 38.70 -62.01
C TYR A 4 -15.75 37.38 -61.95
N ILE A 5 -14.42 37.46 -61.90
CA ILE A 5 -13.53 36.33 -61.59
C ILE A 5 -13.27 36.38 -60.07
N PRO A 6 -13.64 35.36 -59.27
CA PRO A 6 -13.32 35.35 -57.86
C PRO A 6 -11.87 34.88 -57.66
N PHE A 7 -11.10 35.71 -56.96
CA PHE A 7 -9.74 35.40 -56.51
C PHE A 7 -9.84 34.48 -55.29
N PHE A 8 -9.54 33.19 -55.45
CA PHE A 8 -9.49 32.24 -54.35
C PHE A 8 -8.16 32.42 -53.59
N ILE A 9 -8.21 33.06 -52.43
CA ILE A 9 -7.07 33.13 -51.50
C ILE A 9 -6.94 31.78 -50.80
N LEU A 10 -5.93 31.00 -51.20
CA LEU A 10 -5.55 29.75 -50.56
C LEU A 10 -4.88 30.08 -49.21
N ILE A 11 -5.65 30.05 -48.12
CA ILE A 11 -5.10 30.11 -46.75
C ILE A 11 -4.43 28.77 -46.47
N ILE A 12 -3.11 28.70 -46.70
CA ILE A 12 -2.28 27.58 -46.24
C ILE A 12 -2.25 27.67 -44.72
N SER A 13 -3.10 26.89 -44.06
CA SER A 13 -3.00 26.65 -42.63
C SER A 13 -1.69 25.93 -42.34
N ILE A 14 -0.67 26.69 -41.95
CA ILE A 14 0.53 26.13 -41.31
C ILE A 14 0.04 25.59 -39.98
N LYS A 15 -0.29 24.28 -39.93
CA LYS A 15 -0.40 23.55 -38.67
C LYS A 15 1.00 23.57 -38.06
N CYS A 16 1.26 24.60 -37.25
CA CYS A 16 2.39 24.62 -36.35
C CYS A 16 2.21 23.41 -35.43
N PHE A 17 2.98 22.34 -35.67
CA PHE A 17 2.96 21.17 -34.81
C PHE A 17 3.42 21.64 -33.43
N ALA A 18 2.46 21.83 -32.51
CA ALA A 18 2.78 22.13 -31.12
C ALA A 18 3.72 21.04 -30.62
N GLN A 19 4.90 21.45 -30.14
CA GLN A 19 5.91 20.53 -29.64
C GLN A 19 5.30 19.67 -28.53
N LYS A 20 5.27 18.35 -28.75
CA LYS A 20 4.81 17.41 -27.72
C LYS A 20 5.73 17.52 -26.50
N CYS A 21 5.16 17.69 -25.32
CA CYS A 21 5.89 17.80 -24.06
C CYS A 21 5.27 16.89 -23.00
N PRO A 22 6.08 16.09 -22.25
CA PRO A 22 5.54 15.27 -21.18
C PRO A 22 4.99 16.18 -20.07
N ALA A 23 3.76 15.91 -19.62
CA ALA A 23 3.08 16.71 -18.59
C ALA A 23 3.02 18.24 -18.89
N GLN A 24 3.07 18.64 -20.17
CA GLN A 24 3.19 20.04 -20.60
C GLN A 24 4.44 20.80 -20.08
N VAL A 25 5.47 20.09 -19.61
CA VAL A 25 6.73 20.70 -19.22
C VAL A 25 7.62 20.87 -20.46
N LYS A 26 7.77 22.12 -20.90
CA LYS A 26 8.38 22.49 -22.17
C LYS A 26 9.86 22.14 -22.27
N ASN A 27 10.28 21.89 -23.51
CA ASN A 27 11.67 21.68 -23.95
C ASN A 27 12.37 20.48 -23.29
N PRO A 28 11.79 19.27 -23.31
CA PRO A 28 12.57 18.07 -23.00
C PRO A 28 13.71 17.91 -24.01
N TYR A 29 14.89 17.54 -23.52
CA TYR A 29 16.05 17.24 -24.35
C TYR A 29 16.02 15.79 -24.86
N ILE A 30 15.59 14.85 -24.01
CA ILE A 30 15.31 13.45 -24.38
C ILE A 30 13.91 13.12 -23.90
N TRP A 31 13.13 12.48 -24.77
CA TRP A 31 11.88 11.86 -24.39
C TRP A 31 11.69 10.55 -25.17
N ILE A 32 11.93 9.43 -24.49
CA ILE A 32 11.81 8.08 -25.05
C ILE A 32 10.74 7.32 -24.29
N THR A 33 9.83 6.67 -24.99
CA THR A 33 8.80 5.81 -24.39
C THR A 33 8.84 4.42 -25.01
N ALA A 34 8.61 3.39 -24.22
CA ALA A 34 8.29 2.07 -24.76
C ALA A 34 6.92 2.10 -25.44
N ASP A 35 6.80 1.37 -26.54
CA ASP A 35 5.57 1.20 -27.30
C ASP A 35 5.44 -0.26 -27.77
N LYS A 36 4.21 -0.69 -28.06
CA LYS A 36 3.91 -2.03 -28.57
C LYS A 36 3.38 -1.92 -29.99
N ASN A 37 4.17 -2.35 -30.96
CA ASN A 37 3.77 -2.43 -32.37
C ASN A 37 3.52 -3.90 -32.74
N LYS A 38 2.25 -4.28 -32.92
CA LYS A 38 1.82 -5.67 -33.11
C LYS A 38 2.32 -6.58 -31.96
N ASN A 39 3.25 -7.48 -32.25
CA ASN A 39 3.81 -8.44 -31.28
C ASN A 39 5.21 -8.04 -30.78
N GLN A 40 5.71 -6.86 -31.15
CA GLN A 40 7.04 -6.39 -30.77
C GLN A 40 6.97 -5.12 -29.93
N PHE A 41 7.76 -5.09 -28.86
CA PHE A 41 8.00 -3.88 -28.08
C PHE A 41 9.19 -3.13 -28.69
N ILE A 42 9.07 -1.80 -28.75
CA ILE A 42 10.07 -0.88 -29.31
C ILE A 42 10.22 0.34 -28.40
N LEU A 43 11.32 1.08 -28.53
CA LEU A 43 11.47 2.40 -27.95
C LEU A 43 11.21 3.46 -29.02
N LYS A 44 10.35 4.45 -28.74
CA LYS A 44 10.08 5.58 -29.63
C LYS A 44 10.64 6.86 -29.04
N ASN A 45 11.34 7.62 -29.87
CA ASN A 45 11.62 9.02 -29.56
C ASN A 45 10.34 9.83 -29.80
N GLN A 46 9.94 10.64 -28.82
CA GLN A 46 8.73 11.47 -28.90
C GLN A 46 9.02 12.86 -29.50
N LEU A 47 10.30 13.23 -29.61
CA LEU A 47 10.76 14.51 -30.15
C LEU A 47 11.14 14.41 -31.63
N THR A 48 11.49 13.21 -32.09
CA THR A 48 11.83 12.91 -33.50
C THR A 48 11.13 11.62 -33.91
N PRO A 49 10.78 11.41 -35.19
CA PRO A 49 10.06 10.20 -35.64
C PRO A 49 10.89 8.91 -35.61
N ASN A 50 11.99 8.88 -34.85
CA ASN A 50 12.93 7.77 -34.81
C ASN A 50 12.49 6.69 -33.82
N THR A 51 12.52 5.44 -34.28
CA THR A 51 12.36 4.25 -33.44
C THR A 51 13.74 3.69 -33.10
N ILE A 52 13.96 3.35 -31.83
CA ILE A 52 15.16 2.69 -31.33
C ILE A 52 14.84 1.20 -31.17
N LEU A 53 15.54 0.37 -31.94
CA LEU A 53 15.40 -1.08 -31.90
C LEU A 53 16.44 -1.67 -30.94
N LEU A 54 15.96 -2.47 -29.98
CA LEU A 54 16.80 -3.28 -29.09
C LEU A 54 16.98 -4.68 -29.68
N LYS A 55 17.98 -5.44 -29.21
CA LYS A 55 18.20 -6.82 -29.68
C LYS A 55 17.02 -7.74 -29.37
N LYS A 56 16.37 -7.53 -28.23
CA LYS A 56 15.15 -8.22 -27.84
C LYS A 56 13.96 -7.29 -27.95
N THR A 57 12.86 -7.81 -28.47
CA THR A 57 11.58 -7.09 -28.63
C THR A 57 10.50 -7.60 -27.68
N GLU A 58 10.88 -8.42 -26.70
CA GLU A 58 10.02 -8.85 -25.61
C GLU A 58 9.70 -7.65 -24.68
N GLY A 59 8.54 -7.69 -24.04
CA GLY A 59 8.13 -6.66 -23.10
C GLY A 59 6.91 -7.08 -22.30
N VAL A 60 6.53 -6.22 -21.36
CA VAL A 60 5.37 -6.40 -20.49
C VAL A 60 4.54 -5.12 -20.48
N LEU A 61 3.31 -5.22 -19.97
CA LEU A 61 2.51 -4.04 -19.65
C LEU A 61 2.70 -3.72 -18.17
N ILE A 62 3.18 -2.51 -17.87
CA ILE A 62 3.21 -1.94 -16.53
C ILE A 62 2.04 -0.98 -16.44
N ASN A 63 1.06 -1.29 -15.59
CA ASN A 63 -0.18 -0.53 -15.46
C ASN A 63 -0.86 -0.25 -16.81
N ASN A 64 -0.94 -1.27 -17.67
CA ASN A 64 -1.48 -1.20 -19.04
C ASN A 64 -0.65 -0.37 -20.05
N HIS A 65 0.53 0.13 -19.67
CA HIS A 65 1.45 0.81 -20.58
C HIS A 65 2.64 -0.09 -20.97
N PRO A 66 3.11 -0.05 -22.22
CA PRO A 66 4.27 -0.84 -22.65
C PRO A 66 5.54 -0.56 -21.83
N SER A 67 6.29 -1.62 -21.57
CA SER A 67 7.63 -1.59 -20.98
C SER A 67 8.47 -2.65 -21.67
N ILE A 68 9.56 -2.23 -22.33
CA ILE A 68 10.38 -3.11 -23.17
C ILE A 68 11.50 -3.75 -22.34
N PHE A 69 11.79 -5.02 -22.58
CA PHE A 69 12.92 -5.68 -21.97
C PHE A 69 14.25 -5.06 -22.46
N PHE A 70 15.14 -4.74 -21.53
CA PHE A 70 16.44 -4.14 -21.78
C PHE A 70 17.51 -4.88 -20.99
N ASP A 71 18.54 -5.34 -21.69
CA ASP A 71 19.72 -5.98 -21.09
C ASP A 71 20.95 -5.20 -21.52
N ALA A 72 21.47 -4.33 -20.65
CA ALA A 72 22.57 -3.43 -20.97
C ALA A 72 23.91 -4.15 -21.25
N SER A 73 24.00 -5.46 -20.99
CA SER A 73 25.14 -6.28 -21.44
C SER A 73 25.10 -6.58 -22.93
N GLN A 74 23.92 -6.55 -23.54
CA GLN A 74 23.70 -6.85 -24.95
C GLN A 74 23.27 -5.62 -25.76
N ASP A 75 22.50 -4.72 -25.14
CA ASP A 75 21.93 -3.52 -25.72
C ASP A 75 22.76 -2.26 -25.42
N THR A 76 22.57 -1.22 -26.24
CA THR A 76 23.18 0.09 -26.02
C THR A 76 22.13 1.18 -26.18
N LEU A 77 22.03 2.02 -25.16
CA LEU A 77 21.17 3.20 -25.17
C LEU A 77 21.98 4.37 -24.63
N THR A 78 22.57 5.14 -25.55
CA THR A 78 23.48 6.24 -25.25
C THR A 78 23.07 7.47 -26.03
N PHE A 79 23.07 8.64 -25.37
CA PHE A 79 22.71 9.92 -25.97
C PHE A 79 23.80 10.95 -25.71
N ASN A 80 24.12 11.75 -26.72
CA ASN A 80 24.97 12.92 -26.56
C ASN A 80 24.19 13.98 -25.77
N ILE A 81 24.85 14.70 -24.86
CA ILE A 81 24.25 15.81 -24.11
C ILE A 81 25.17 17.03 -24.22
N PRO A 82 24.60 18.24 -24.42
CA PRO A 82 25.37 19.41 -24.85
C PRO A 82 26.17 20.03 -23.70
N LYS A 83 25.66 19.92 -22.47
CA LYS A 83 26.24 20.44 -21.24
C LYS A 83 25.82 19.58 -20.07
N ILE A 84 26.54 19.65 -18.97
CA ILE A 84 26.16 18.99 -17.70
C ILE A 84 25.77 20.00 -16.61
N ASN A 85 25.89 21.28 -16.93
CA ASN A 85 25.31 22.36 -16.16
C ASN A 85 23.79 22.29 -16.29
N TYR A 86 23.15 21.98 -15.16
CA TYR A 86 21.70 21.82 -15.02
C TYR A 86 21.16 20.60 -15.75
N GLN A 87 20.89 19.52 -15.02
CA GLN A 87 20.33 18.28 -15.57
C GLN A 87 19.18 17.81 -14.72
N THR A 88 18.08 17.40 -15.35
CA THR A 88 16.95 16.75 -14.69
C THR A 88 16.60 15.47 -15.44
N ILE A 89 16.58 14.32 -14.76
CA ILE A 89 16.39 13.00 -15.34
C ILE A 89 15.24 12.29 -14.61
N PHE A 90 14.31 11.74 -15.39
CA PHE A 90 13.31 10.78 -14.95
C PHE A 90 13.49 9.47 -15.72
N LEU A 91 13.53 8.35 -15.01
CA LEU A 91 13.60 7.02 -15.58
C LEU A 91 12.55 6.13 -14.91
N VAL A 92 11.63 5.60 -15.70
CA VAL A 92 10.69 4.56 -15.26
C VAL A 92 11.22 3.21 -15.70
N TYR A 93 11.51 2.35 -14.72
CA TYR A 93 12.10 1.05 -14.95
C TYR A 93 11.52 -0.01 -14.02
N LYS A 94 11.71 -1.28 -14.39
CA LYS A 94 11.45 -2.46 -13.58
C LYS A 94 12.61 -3.44 -13.67
N VAL A 95 13.40 -3.64 -12.62
CA VAL A 95 14.48 -4.64 -12.61
C VAL A 95 13.95 -6.08 -12.54
N LYS A 96 14.69 -7.07 -13.05
CA LYS A 96 14.30 -8.48 -12.80
C LYS A 96 14.71 -8.97 -11.41
N ASP A 97 15.78 -8.40 -10.87
CA ASP A 97 16.36 -8.73 -9.58
C ASP A 97 16.52 -7.44 -8.77
N SER A 98 15.66 -7.23 -7.78
CA SER A 98 15.71 -6.06 -6.90
C SER A 98 16.78 -6.16 -5.81
N LEU A 99 17.44 -7.32 -5.69
CA LEU A 99 18.42 -7.60 -4.65
C LEU A 99 19.84 -7.30 -5.08
N THR A 100 20.12 -7.37 -6.38
CA THR A 100 21.39 -6.91 -6.94
C THR A 100 21.33 -5.45 -7.34
N GLU A 101 22.32 -4.70 -6.87
CA GLU A 101 22.50 -3.33 -7.32
C GLU A 101 22.80 -3.29 -8.82
N GLN A 102 22.03 -2.49 -9.55
CA GLN A 102 22.15 -2.35 -11.00
C GLN A 102 22.32 -0.88 -11.37
N VAL A 103 23.16 -0.63 -12.36
CA VAL A 103 23.37 0.71 -12.93
C VAL A 103 22.07 1.18 -13.58
N LEU A 104 21.60 2.39 -13.30
CA LEU A 104 20.46 3.00 -13.99
C LEU A 104 20.93 3.87 -15.14
N TRP A 105 21.89 4.75 -14.89
CA TRP A 105 22.51 5.58 -15.92
C TRP A 105 23.88 6.10 -15.48
N ASN A 106 24.70 6.43 -16.46
CA ASN A 106 26.03 7.00 -16.28
C ASN A 106 26.24 8.19 -17.22
N ILE A 107 26.63 9.33 -16.68
CA ILE A 107 27.11 10.49 -17.45
C ILE A 107 28.64 10.44 -17.50
N SER A 108 29.19 10.60 -18.71
CA SER A 108 30.62 10.50 -18.98
C SER A 108 31.03 11.49 -20.06
N ASP A 109 32.32 11.83 -20.11
CA ASP A 109 32.94 12.49 -21.26
C ASP A 109 33.77 11.48 -22.08
N GLN A 110 34.67 11.96 -22.94
CA GLN A 110 35.54 11.10 -23.74
C GLN A 110 36.58 10.35 -22.90
N SER A 111 36.94 10.83 -21.71
CA SER A 111 38.06 10.36 -20.90
C SER A 111 37.64 9.67 -19.60
N LYS A 112 36.51 10.07 -19.00
CA LYS A 112 36.12 9.62 -17.65
C LYS A 112 34.62 9.57 -17.42
N ASN A 113 34.23 8.81 -16.40
CA ASN A 113 32.89 8.83 -15.83
C ASN A 113 32.75 10.00 -14.86
N ILE A 114 31.61 10.70 -14.90
CA ILE A 114 31.38 11.92 -14.11
C ILE A 114 30.40 11.64 -12.98
N THR A 115 29.21 11.17 -13.35
CA THR A 115 28.13 10.84 -12.42
C THR A 115 27.56 9.48 -12.78
N LEU A 116 27.18 8.73 -11.76
CA LEU A 116 26.59 7.41 -11.87
C LEU A 116 25.41 7.32 -10.91
N THR A 117 24.30 6.76 -11.38
CA THR A 117 23.24 6.32 -10.48
C THR A 117 22.96 4.85 -10.68
N THR A 118 22.74 4.17 -9.57
CA THR A 118 22.31 2.77 -9.50
C THR A 118 20.98 2.67 -8.78
N THR A 119 20.43 1.46 -8.66
CA THR A 119 19.25 1.19 -7.84
C THR A 119 19.46 1.48 -6.34
N GLU A 120 20.70 1.62 -5.87
CA GLU A 120 21.02 1.80 -4.45
C GLU A 120 21.76 3.11 -4.12
N ARG A 121 22.38 3.79 -5.09
CA ARG A 121 23.19 4.99 -4.80
C ARG A 121 23.30 5.94 -5.98
N LEU A 122 23.48 7.20 -5.63
CA LEU A 122 23.94 8.26 -6.52
C LEU A 122 25.41 8.53 -6.19
N ALA A 123 26.30 8.39 -7.18
CA ALA A 123 27.73 8.62 -7.05
C ALA A 123 28.21 9.74 -7.97
N ASN A 124 28.91 10.72 -7.40
CA ASN A 124 29.75 11.65 -8.13
C ASN A 124 31.16 11.06 -8.18
N LEU A 125 31.52 10.54 -9.35
CA LEU A 125 32.76 9.84 -9.60
C LEU A 125 33.95 10.79 -9.80
N SER A 126 33.70 12.07 -10.10
CA SER A 126 34.77 13.07 -10.21
C SER A 126 35.43 13.35 -8.87
N ASN A 127 34.69 13.22 -7.77
CA ASN A 127 35.16 13.52 -6.41
C ASN A 127 35.05 12.31 -5.45
N PHE A 128 34.80 11.10 -5.97
CA PHE A 128 34.62 9.87 -5.21
C PHE A 128 33.59 9.97 -4.06
N LYS A 129 32.53 10.76 -4.23
CA LYS A 129 31.44 10.91 -3.25
C LYS A 129 30.22 10.12 -3.69
N TYR A 130 29.52 9.50 -2.75
CA TYR A 130 28.24 8.86 -3.03
C TYR A 130 27.23 9.09 -1.90
N ASN A 131 25.96 9.05 -2.26
CA ASN A 131 24.83 9.06 -1.35
C ASN A 131 24.01 7.79 -1.59
N SER A 132 23.74 7.04 -0.53
CA SER A 132 22.85 5.88 -0.61
C SER A 132 21.40 6.34 -0.78
N LEU A 133 20.69 5.71 -1.72
CA LEU A 133 19.26 5.84 -1.89
C LEU A 133 18.58 4.95 -0.84
N LYS A 134 17.94 5.58 0.17
CA LYS A 134 17.29 4.88 1.29
C LYS A 134 16.04 4.06 0.91
N ASN A 135 15.71 3.97 -0.38
CA ASN A 135 14.49 3.33 -0.87
C ASN A 135 14.85 2.03 -1.57
N LYS A 136 15.16 0.98 -0.79
CA LYS A 136 15.11 -0.38 -1.33
C LYS A 136 13.63 -0.75 -1.38
N SER A 137 12.99 -0.44 -2.51
CA SER A 137 11.65 -0.96 -2.76
C SER A 137 11.77 -2.47 -2.83
N GLU A 138 10.95 -3.19 -2.07
CA GLU A 138 10.74 -4.64 -2.21
C GLU A 138 10.35 -4.98 -3.65
N TYR A 139 9.84 -3.98 -4.38
CA TYR A 139 9.39 -4.05 -5.75
C TYR A 139 10.48 -3.61 -6.72
N SER A 140 10.60 -4.39 -7.79
CA SER A 140 11.48 -4.11 -8.93
C SER A 140 11.22 -2.80 -9.68
N SER A 141 10.06 -2.17 -9.51
CA SER A 141 9.59 -1.05 -10.36
C SER A 141 9.70 0.29 -9.64
N ALA A 142 10.23 1.31 -10.30
CA ALA A 142 10.36 2.65 -9.71
C ALA A 142 10.39 3.78 -10.75
N ILE A 143 10.05 4.98 -10.28
CA ILE A 143 10.39 6.25 -10.94
C ILE A 143 11.68 6.75 -10.29
N HIS A 144 12.79 6.63 -11.00
CA HIS A 144 14.02 7.29 -10.61
C HIS A 144 13.98 8.76 -11.02
N PHE A 145 14.32 9.64 -10.08
CA PHE A 145 14.45 11.08 -10.28
C PHE A 145 15.84 11.54 -9.85
N TYR A 146 16.49 12.35 -10.69
CA TYR A 146 17.73 13.03 -10.38
C TYR A 146 17.70 14.44 -10.93
N GLN A 147 18.23 15.38 -10.15
CA GLN A 147 18.37 16.75 -10.58
C GLN A 147 19.65 17.38 -10.01
N HIS A 148 20.29 18.23 -10.81
CA HIS A 148 21.54 18.90 -10.46
C HIS A 148 21.58 20.35 -10.92
N THR A 149 22.22 21.22 -10.14
CA THR A 149 22.21 22.68 -10.34
C THR A 149 23.54 23.28 -10.78
N LYS A 150 24.71 22.66 -10.54
CA LYS A 150 25.99 23.26 -10.97
C LYS A 150 27.12 22.26 -11.00
N SER A 151 27.73 22.04 -12.16
CA SER A 151 28.97 21.28 -12.28
C SER A 151 30.14 22.24 -12.47
N ASN A 152 31.25 22.07 -11.75
CA ASN A 152 32.46 22.87 -11.94
C ASN A 152 33.30 22.36 -13.14
N LEU A 153 32.65 21.77 -14.14
CA LEU A 153 33.27 21.09 -15.27
C LEU A 153 33.09 21.91 -16.54
N SER A 154 34.08 21.88 -17.44
CA SER A 154 34.11 22.71 -18.66
C SER A 154 32.98 22.34 -19.63
N ASP A 155 32.28 23.35 -20.17
CA ASP A 155 31.24 23.15 -21.19
C ASP A 155 31.81 22.78 -22.58
N ASN A 156 33.14 22.78 -22.77
CA ASN A 156 33.77 22.42 -24.04
C ASN A 156 33.85 20.90 -24.30
N ASN A 157 33.57 20.07 -23.29
CA ASN A 157 33.63 18.62 -23.43
C ASN A 157 32.35 18.06 -24.05
N LYS A 158 32.48 17.05 -24.93
CA LYS A 158 31.35 16.27 -25.44
C LYS A 158 30.92 15.24 -24.40
N TYR A 159 29.77 15.48 -23.77
CA TYR A 159 29.21 14.60 -22.77
C TYR A 159 28.23 13.60 -23.36
N GLN A 160 28.11 12.43 -22.72
CA GLN A 160 27.15 11.39 -23.06
C GLN A 160 26.50 10.82 -21.80
N ILE A 161 25.21 10.50 -21.90
CA ILE A 161 24.50 9.67 -20.93
C ILE A 161 24.28 8.28 -21.51
N SER A 162 24.70 7.25 -20.77
CA SER A 162 24.45 5.83 -21.09
C SER A 162 23.47 5.25 -20.09
N ILE A 163 22.44 4.57 -20.58
CA ILE A 163 21.44 3.90 -19.74
C ILE A 163 21.90 2.47 -19.44
N GLY A 164 21.83 2.10 -18.17
CA GLY A 164 22.05 0.74 -17.67
C GLY A 164 23.48 0.23 -17.64
N LYS A 165 24.47 1.03 -18.06
CA LYS A 165 25.88 0.65 -18.03
C LYS A 165 26.81 1.84 -17.81
N ILE A 166 28.02 1.53 -17.38
CA ILE A 166 29.12 2.48 -17.22
C ILE A 166 29.92 2.50 -18.51
N LYS A 167 30.28 3.69 -19.01
CA LYS A 167 31.01 3.81 -20.28
C LYS A 167 32.48 3.42 -20.14
N HIS A 168 33.18 4.03 -19.18
CA HIS A 168 34.59 3.74 -18.91
C HIS A 168 34.69 2.70 -17.80
N ASN A 169 35.54 1.69 -17.96
CA ASN A 169 35.67 0.61 -16.99
C ASN A 169 35.94 1.16 -15.58
N LEU A 170 35.06 0.83 -14.65
CA LEU A 170 35.15 1.22 -13.24
C LEU A 170 34.81 -0.01 -12.39
N SER A 171 35.70 -0.38 -11.48
CA SER A 171 35.50 -1.52 -10.59
C SER A 171 34.57 -1.14 -9.43
N ILE A 172 33.27 -1.26 -9.65
CA ILE A 172 32.23 -1.12 -8.61
C ILE A 172 31.35 -2.38 -8.59
N PRO A 173 30.72 -2.72 -7.44
CA PRO A 173 29.93 -3.95 -7.33
C PRO A 173 28.55 -3.88 -8.00
N ALA A 174 28.25 -2.82 -8.75
CA ALA A 174 26.99 -2.65 -9.47
C ALA A 174 27.01 -3.37 -10.82
N ARG A 175 25.93 -4.11 -11.12
CA ARG A 175 25.77 -4.85 -12.38
C ARG A 175 25.15 -3.99 -13.48
N PHE A 176 25.21 -4.47 -14.72
CA PHE A 176 24.42 -3.92 -15.82
C PHE A 176 22.93 -3.99 -15.53
N LEU A 177 22.17 -3.00 -15.99
CA LEU A 177 20.71 -3.03 -15.92
C LEU A 177 20.18 -4.20 -16.72
N LYS A 178 19.36 -5.01 -16.07
CA LYS A 178 18.61 -6.10 -16.68
C LYS A 178 17.18 -6.07 -16.16
N GLY A 179 16.28 -5.61 -17.02
CA GLY A 179 14.92 -5.33 -16.60
C GLY A 179 14.06 -4.83 -17.75
N TYR A 180 13.08 -4.01 -17.42
CA TYR A 180 12.19 -3.35 -18.36
C TYR A 180 12.33 -1.84 -18.23
N ILE A 181 12.32 -1.13 -19.37
CA ILE A 181 12.31 0.33 -19.43
C ILE A 181 10.97 0.76 -20.00
N SER A 182 10.30 1.68 -19.31
CA SER A 182 9.00 2.20 -19.75
C SER A 182 9.13 3.59 -20.36
N GLU A 183 9.85 4.50 -19.71
CA GLU A 183 9.95 5.90 -20.14
C GLU A 183 11.22 6.58 -19.60
N ILE A 184 11.85 7.39 -20.44
CA ILE A 184 13.04 8.19 -20.14
C ILE A 184 12.75 9.63 -20.54
N ILE A 185 12.86 10.55 -19.57
CA ILE A 185 12.71 11.98 -19.81
C ILE A 185 13.95 12.68 -19.26
N MET A 186 14.57 13.54 -20.06
CA MET A 186 15.71 14.35 -19.65
C MET A 186 15.53 15.79 -20.09
N TYR A 187 15.89 16.72 -19.20
CA TYR A 187 15.99 18.14 -19.47
C TYR A 187 17.42 18.60 -19.24
N ASP A 188 17.95 19.40 -20.18
CA ASP A 188 19.24 20.09 -20.06
C ASP A 188 19.12 21.41 -19.25
N ARG A 189 18.16 21.43 -18.33
CA ARG A 189 17.87 22.53 -17.42
C ARG A 189 17.36 22.01 -16.08
N PHE A 190 17.39 22.90 -15.10
CA PHE A 190 16.74 22.70 -13.81
C PHE A 190 15.23 22.88 -13.99
N LEU A 191 14.46 21.95 -13.43
CA LEU A 191 13.01 22.06 -13.30
C LEU A 191 12.64 22.60 -11.92
N ASN A 192 11.75 23.58 -11.85
CA ASN A 192 11.25 24.02 -10.55
C ASN A 192 10.29 23.00 -9.94
N ASN A 193 9.94 23.14 -8.65
CA ASN A 193 9.09 22.19 -7.93
C ASN A 193 7.74 21.93 -8.62
N LYS A 194 7.13 22.94 -9.27
CA LYS A 194 5.87 22.75 -10.00
C LYS A 194 6.07 21.89 -11.24
N GLU A 195 7.12 22.15 -12.01
CA GLU A 195 7.46 21.36 -13.20
C GLU A 195 7.81 19.90 -12.85
N THR A 196 8.66 19.71 -11.83
CA THR A 196 9.02 18.38 -11.33
C THR A 196 7.78 17.62 -10.85
N ASN A 197 6.88 18.29 -10.12
CA ASN A 197 5.65 17.66 -9.64
C ASN A 197 4.69 17.27 -10.78
N LYS A 198 4.57 18.08 -11.84
CA LYS A 198 3.76 17.72 -13.02
C LYS A 198 4.24 16.42 -13.66
N ILE A 199 5.55 16.30 -13.91
CA ILE A 199 6.14 15.08 -14.52
C ILE A 199 6.01 13.90 -13.56
N ALA A 200 6.30 14.10 -12.27
CA ALA A 200 6.18 13.04 -11.28
C ALA A 200 4.74 12.52 -11.19
N SER A 201 3.74 13.40 -11.15
CA SER A 201 2.31 13.04 -11.12
C SER A 201 1.90 12.29 -12.38
N TYR A 202 2.34 12.77 -13.56
CA TYR A 202 2.11 12.11 -14.84
C TYR A 202 2.64 10.66 -14.85
N LEU A 203 3.92 10.47 -14.48
CA LEU A 203 4.54 9.13 -14.46
C LEU A 203 3.92 8.23 -13.40
N ALA A 204 3.57 8.78 -12.23
CA ALA A 204 2.96 8.04 -11.13
C ALA A 204 1.59 7.47 -11.51
N ILE A 205 0.73 8.30 -12.12
CA ILE A 205 -0.59 7.88 -12.59
C ILE A 205 -0.46 6.87 -13.73
N LYS A 206 0.38 7.17 -14.73
CA LYS A 206 0.58 6.31 -15.92
C LYS A 206 1.09 4.92 -15.56
N TYR A 207 2.04 4.81 -14.63
CA TYR A 207 2.68 3.54 -14.32
C TYR A 207 2.21 2.88 -13.03
N GLY A 208 1.23 3.47 -12.33
CA GLY A 208 0.71 2.92 -11.08
C GLY A 208 1.76 2.88 -9.96
N ILE A 209 2.70 3.83 -9.98
CA ILE A 209 3.81 3.95 -9.03
C ILE A 209 3.54 5.15 -8.14
N SER A 210 3.33 4.95 -6.85
CA SER A 210 2.99 6.06 -5.96
C SER A 210 4.16 7.02 -5.76
N LEU A 211 3.85 8.32 -5.72
CA LEU A 211 4.79 9.32 -5.23
C LEU A 211 5.06 9.11 -3.74
N SER A 212 6.34 9.18 -3.35
CA SER A 212 6.76 9.14 -1.95
C SER A 212 6.07 10.24 -1.15
N GLN A 213 5.41 9.85 -0.05
CA GLN A 213 4.75 10.77 0.88
C GLN A 213 5.58 11.04 2.16
N LYS A 214 6.91 10.79 2.11
CA LYS A 214 7.85 11.19 3.18
C LYS A 214 7.76 12.69 3.48
N GLU A 215 7.60 13.47 2.42
CA GLU A 215 7.08 14.83 2.47
C GLU A 215 5.70 14.80 1.80
N LEU A 216 4.73 15.54 2.34
CA LEU A 216 3.38 15.57 1.78
C LEU A 216 3.40 16.15 0.36
N GLN A 217 3.16 15.29 -0.63
CA GLN A 217 3.32 15.62 -2.04
C GLN A 217 1.97 15.46 -2.76
N ASN A 218 1.44 16.59 -3.26
CA ASN A 218 0.23 16.61 -4.08
C ASN A 218 0.44 15.97 -5.46
N TYR A 219 -0.64 15.52 -6.08
CA TYR A 219 -0.64 15.19 -7.50
C TYR A 219 -1.24 16.37 -8.27
N THR A 220 -0.62 16.73 -9.38
CA THR A 220 -1.08 17.81 -10.27
C THR A 220 -1.26 17.35 -11.71
N ASP A 221 -2.19 17.98 -12.42
CA ASP A 221 -2.36 17.81 -13.86
C ASP A 221 -1.35 18.63 -14.67
N SER A 222 -1.40 18.53 -16.00
CA SER A 222 -0.53 19.30 -16.91
C SER A 222 -0.66 20.82 -16.77
N LYS A 223 -1.79 21.33 -16.27
CA LYS A 223 -2.02 22.76 -16.01
C LYS A 223 -1.44 23.19 -14.67
N GLY A 224 -1.19 22.24 -13.77
CA GLY A 224 -0.65 22.47 -12.42
C GLY A 224 -1.75 22.60 -11.37
N LYS A 225 -2.98 22.21 -11.72
CA LYS A 225 -4.10 22.12 -10.78
C LYS A 225 -3.87 20.89 -9.90
N ILE A 226 -4.12 21.03 -8.60
CA ILE A 226 -4.10 19.90 -7.67
C ILE A 226 -5.29 19.00 -7.99
N ILE A 227 -5.01 17.75 -8.33
CA ILE A 227 -6.01 16.70 -8.63
C ILE A 227 -6.09 15.65 -7.52
N TRP A 228 -5.10 15.61 -6.63
CA TRP A 228 -5.15 14.91 -5.35
C TRP A 228 -4.31 15.67 -4.32
N ASN A 229 -4.90 15.98 -3.17
CA ASN A 229 -4.29 16.78 -2.11
C ASN A 229 -3.82 15.90 -0.96
N ALA A 230 -2.50 15.86 -0.72
CA ALA A 230 -1.89 15.03 0.32
C ALA A 230 -2.31 15.47 1.73
N LEU A 231 -2.42 16.78 1.97
CA LEU A 231 -2.77 17.32 3.28
C LEU A 231 -4.21 16.97 3.66
N GLU A 232 -5.14 17.09 2.72
CA GLU A 232 -6.53 16.71 2.93
C GLU A 232 -6.72 15.20 3.12
N ASN A 233 -5.81 14.40 2.55
CA ASN A 233 -5.85 12.94 2.55
C ASN A 233 -4.77 12.34 3.47
N LYS A 234 -4.30 13.08 4.48
CA LYS A 234 -3.15 12.73 5.34
C LYS A 234 -3.26 11.37 6.06
N HIS A 235 -4.47 10.82 6.18
CA HIS A 235 -4.71 9.50 6.77
C HIS A 235 -4.67 8.35 5.74
N TYR A 236 -4.56 8.67 4.44
CA TYR A 236 -4.61 7.74 3.33
C TYR A 236 -3.52 8.06 2.30
N LEU A 237 -2.27 8.06 2.72
CA LEU A 237 -1.10 8.47 1.93
C LEU A 237 -0.41 7.31 1.20
N ASN A 238 -0.86 6.08 1.39
CA ASN A 238 -0.18 4.89 0.88
C ASN A 238 -0.86 4.35 -0.37
N HIS A 239 -0.06 3.74 -1.24
CA HIS A 239 -0.48 3.13 -2.51
C HIS A 239 -1.40 4.03 -3.35
N VAL A 240 -1.14 5.35 -3.33
CA VAL A 240 -1.91 6.34 -4.09
C VAL A 240 -1.83 5.98 -5.57
N THR A 241 -2.99 5.71 -6.15
CA THR A 241 -3.16 5.21 -7.51
C THR A 241 -4.34 5.92 -8.15
N ALA A 242 -4.33 6.09 -9.47
CA ALA A 242 -5.43 6.73 -10.18
C ALA A 242 -5.72 6.13 -11.55
N ILE A 243 -6.94 6.40 -11.99
CA ILE A 243 -7.33 6.46 -13.40
C ILE A 243 -7.63 7.92 -13.74
N GLY A 244 -7.46 8.31 -15.00
CA GLY A 244 -7.71 9.66 -15.44
C GLY A 244 -7.31 9.93 -16.88
N LYS A 245 -7.78 11.07 -17.39
CA LYS A 245 -7.44 11.57 -18.72
C LYS A 245 -6.98 13.02 -18.62
N ASP A 246 -5.86 13.32 -19.28
CA ASP A 246 -5.38 14.67 -19.55
C ASP A 246 -4.79 14.68 -20.96
N GLU A 247 -5.61 15.11 -21.90
CA GLU A 247 -5.27 15.13 -23.33
C GLU A 247 -4.04 16.00 -23.60
N THR A 248 -3.90 17.10 -22.85
CA THR A 248 -2.78 18.05 -22.99
C THR A 248 -1.44 17.38 -22.71
N SER A 249 -1.37 16.47 -21.72
CA SER A 249 -0.16 15.69 -21.43
C SER A 249 -0.07 14.35 -22.17
N GLN A 250 -1.06 14.01 -22.98
CA GLN A 250 -1.22 12.67 -23.58
C GLN A 250 -1.30 11.56 -22.52
N LEU A 251 -1.90 11.86 -21.37
CA LEU A 251 -2.20 10.88 -20.33
C LEU A 251 -3.61 10.33 -20.55
N TYR A 252 -3.70 9.02 -20.74
CA TYR A 252 -4.97 8.32 -20.76
C TYR A 252 -4.82 6.99 -20.02
N GLN A 253 -5.36 6.94 -18.80
CA GLN A 253 -5.33 5.79 -17.92
C GLN A 253 -6.77 5.41 -17.57
N SER A 254 -7.38 4.48 -18.31
CA SER A 254 -8.76 4.06 -18.07
C SER A 254 -8.90 2.84 -17.16
N LYS A 255 -7.80 2.15 -16.87
CA LYS A 255 -7.73 1.01 -15.95
C LYS A 255 -6.42 1.08 -15.20
N SER A 256 -6.41 0.94 -13.88
CA SER A 256 -5.17 1.06 -13.12
C SER A 256 -5.15 0.18 -11.87
N ARG A 257 -3.93 -0.15 -11.43
CA ARG A 257 -3.64 -0.94 -10.22
C ARG A 257 -2.30 -0.48 -9.66
N ASN A 258 -2.19 -0.40 -8.33
CA ASN A 258 -0.92 -0.09 -7.68
C ASN A 258 0.08 -1.23 -7.89
N ILE A 259 1.31 -0.91 -8.28
CA ILE A 259 2.32 -1.92 -8.57
C ILE A 259 2.91 -2.60 -7.33
N GLU A 260 2.80 -1.96 -6.17
CA GLU A 260 3.35 -2.45 -4.91
C GLU A 260 2.33 -3.37 -4.23
N ASP A 261 1.09 -2.89 -4.07
CA ASP A 261 0.08 -3.59 -3.29
C ASP A 261 -0.76 -4.59 -4.11
N GLU A 262 -1.06 -4.29 -5.37
CA GLU A 262 -1.87 -5.12 -6.28
C GLU A 262 -3.23 -5.63 -5.75
N LEU A 263 -3.79 -5.08 -4.64
CA LEU A 263 -5.09 -5.52 -4.10
C LEU A 263 -6.25 -5.02 -4.95
N THR A 264 -6.30 -3.71 -5.20
CA THR A 264 -7.43 -3.04 -5.84
C THR A 264 -7.12 -2.69 -7.30
N THR A 265 -8.01 -3.10 -8.20
CA THR A 265 -8.03 -2.66 -9.60
C THR A 265 -9.32 -1.89 -9.86
N ILE A 266 -9.20 -0.69 -10.45
CA ILE A 266 -10.35 0.09 -10.92
C ILE A 266 -10.26 0.20 -12.44
N ASP A 267 -11.37 -0.09 -13.10
CA ASP A 267 -11.48 -0.21 -14.55
C ASP A 267 -12.71 0.55 -15.06
N LEU A 268 -12.48 1.50 -15.98
CA LEU A 268 -13.51 2.20 -16.77
C LEU A 268 -13.39 1.85 -18.26
N SER A 269 -12.42 1.02 -18.66
CA SER A 269 -12.09 0.73 -20.06
C SER A 269 -13.15 -0.08 -20.81
N THR A 270 -14.04 -0.76 -20.08
CA THR A 270 -15.14 -1.55 -20.67
C THR A 270 -16.21 -0.69 -21.35
N ILE A 271 -16.15 0.63 -21.19
CA ILE A 271 -17.07 1.60 -21.78
C ILE A 271 -16.25 2.61 -22.60
N LYS A 272 -16.60 2.80 -23.88
CA LYS A 272 -15.93 3.79 -24.75
C LYS A 272 -16.04 5.19 -24.16
N GLU A 273 -14.94 5.95 -24.19
CA GLU A 273 -14.88 7.37 -23.76
C GLU A 273 -15.38 7.65 -22.33
N SER A 274 -15.20 6.69 -21.43
CA SER A 274 -15.70 6.73 -20.05
C SER A 274 -14.98 7.71 -19.11
N VAL A 275 -13.78 8.16 -19.46
CA VAL A 275 -12.99 9.09 -18.65
C VAL A 275 -12.96 10.45 -19.35
N PRO A 276 -13.72 11.46 -18.85
CA PRO A 276 -13.70 12.80 -19.42
C PRO A 276 -12.31 13.44 -19.29
N ASP A 277 -11.98 14.38 -20.17
CA ASP A 277 -10.72 15.11 -20.08
C ASP A 277 -10.60 15.90 -18.75
N ASN A 278 -9.38 16.04 -18.24
CA ASN A 278 -9.02 16.61 -16.94
C ASN A 278 -9.79 16.03 -15.74
N SER A 279 -10.22 14.77 -15.83
CA SER A 279 -10.99 14.09 -14.78
C SER A 279 -10.24 12.89 -14.25
N PHE A 280 -10.24 12.72 -12.93
CA PHE A 280 -9.45 11.71 -12.25
C PHE A 280 -10.24 11.01 -11.15
N LEU A 281 -9.96 9.73 -10.96
CA LEU A 281 -10.40 8.97 -9.79
C LEU A 281 -9.15 8.40 -9.13
N PHE A 282 -8.93 8.79 -7.88
CA PHE A 282 -7.85 8.30 -7.04
C PHE A 282 -8.35 7.29 -6.02
N TRP A 283 -7.52 6.32 -5.68
CA TRP A 283 -7.67 5.53 -4.47
C TRP A 283 -6.32 5.37 -3.77
N SER A 284 -6.40 5.31 -2.45
CA SER A 284 -5.25 5.18 -1.55
C SER A 284 -5.67 4.54 -0.24
N ASP A 285 -4.72 4.26 0.64
CA ASP A 285 -5.01 3.56 1.90
C ASP A 285 -4.21 4.06 3.12
N ASN A 286 -4.66 3.62 4.29
CA ASN A 286 -4.13 4.04 5.60
C ASN A 286 -2.92 3.24 6.12
N ALA A 287 -2.30 2.38 5.31
CA ALA A 287 -1.17 1.50 5.66
C ALA A 287 -1.38 0.52 6.84
N LYS A 288 -2.58 0.42 7.41
CA LYS A 288 -2.86 -0.52 8.51
C LYS A 288 -2.74 -1.98 8.05
N PRO A 289 -2.47 -2.95 8.92
CA PRO A 289 -2.36 -4.35 8.49
C PRO A 289 -3.68 -4.85 7.88
N LEU A 290 -3.60 -5.89 7.04
CA LEU A 290 -4.76 -6.63 6.54
C LEU A 290 -5.30 -7.60 7.61
N LYS A 291 -5.58 -7.07 8.80
CA LYS A 291 -6.10 -7.80 9.96
C LYS A 291 -7.48 -7.28 10.33
N PHE A 292 -8.31 -8.16 10.88
CA PHE A 292 -9.62 -7.77 11.40
C PHE A 292 -9.52 -7.31 12.84
N LYS A 293 -10.24 -6.23 13.17
CA LYS A 293 -10.39 -5.68 14.51
C LYS A 293 -11.86 -5.67 14.91
N GLN A 294 -12.12 -6.10 16.14
CA GLN A 294 -13.43 -6.04 16.77
C GLN A 294 -13.62 -4.68 17.44
N GLU A 295 -14.70 -3.99 17.13
CA GLU A 295 -15.19 -2.83 17.91
C GLU A 295 -16.49 -3.24 18.61
N GLU A 296 -16.73 -2.73 19.82
CA GLU A 296 -17.88 -3.14 20.63
C GLU A 296 -19.20 -2.77 19.95
N GLY A 297 -20.14 -3.72 19.89
CA GLY A 297 -21.41 -3.56 19.18
C GLY A 297 -21.30 -3.54 17.65
N LEU A 298 -20.12 -3.37 17.05
CA LEU A 298 -19.92 -3.43 15.60
C LEU A 298 -19.40 -4.79 15.16
N PRO A 299 -19.63 -5.20 13.92
CA PRO A 299 -18.95 -6.38 13.39
C PRO A 299 -17.43 -6.17 13.26
N LYS A 300 -16.67 -7.26 13.13
CA LYS A 300 -15.22 -7.19 12.88
C LYS A 300 -14.91 -6.55 11.54
N LEU A 301 -14.26 -5.40 11.54
CA LEU A 301 -13.86 -4.69 10.33
C LEU A 301 -12.35 -4.87 10.08
N LEU A 302 -11.95 -4.85 8.81
CA LEU A 302 -10.55 -4.83 8.43
C LEU A 302 -9.92 -3.48 8.82
N GLU A 303 -8.74 -3.51 9.42
CA GLU A 303 -8.02 -2.32 9.87
C GLU A 303 -7.53 -1.44 8.71
N ARG A 304 -7.08 -2.08 7.62
CA ARG A 304 -6.80 -1.40 6.36
C ARG A 304 -8.09 -0.81 5.81
N LYS A 305 -8.08 0.50 5.62
CA LYS A 305 -9.18 1.29 5.06
C LYS A 305 -8.68 2.00 3.82
N TRP A 306 -9.51 2.04 2.79
CA TRP A 306 -9.21 2.70 1.54
C TRP A 306 -10.06 3.96 1.39
N LEU A 307 -9.44 5.01 0.88
CA LEU A 307 -10.10 6.23 0.46
C LEU A 307 -10.18 6.23 -1.06
N MET A 308 -11.36 6.47 -1.60
CA MET A 308 -11.58 6.74 -3.02
C MET A 308 -12.02 8.20 -3.18
N CYS A 309 -11.33 8.94 -4.05
CA CYS A 309 -11.62 10.31 -4.42
C CYS A 309 -12.04 10.34 -5.90
N ILE A 310 -13.32 10.56 -6.19
CA ILE A 310 -13.86 10.53 -7.54
C ILE A 310 -14.07 11.97 -8.04
N ASP A 311 -13.64 12.36 -9.24
CA ASP A 311 -14.02 13.67 -9.79
C ASP A 311 -15.53 13.74 -10.08
N SER A 312 -16.15 14.89 -9.81
CA SER A 312 -17.55 15.24 -10.11
C SER A 312 -18.04 14.81 -11.49
N THR A 313 -17.17 14.86 -12.50
CA THR A 313 -17.45 14.54 -13.90
C THR A 313 -17.46 13.04 -14.22
N ILE A 314 -16.86 12.21 -13.37
CA ILE A 314 -16.84 10.76 -13.55
C ILE A 314 -18.17 10.18 -13.07
N ASP A 315 -18.84 9.46 -13.98
CA ASP A 315 -20.05 8.68 -13.70
C ASP A 315 -19.67 7.43 -12.91
N SER A 316 -20.05 7.42 -11.63
CA SER A 316 -19.62 6.40 -10.70
C SER A 316 -20.25 5.03 -10.98
N HIS A 317 -21.42 5.00 -11.63
CA HIS A 317 -22.12 3.80 -12.07
C HIS A 317 -21.41 3.04 -13.19
N LYS A 318 -20.32 3.57 -13.72
CA LYS A 318 -19.53 2.92 -14.78
C LYS A 318 -18.29 2.23 -14.23
N ILE A 319 -17.99 2.42 -12.95
CA ILE A 319 -16.80 1.89 -12.32
C ILE A 319 -16.94 0.37 -12.19
N LYS A 320 -16.03 -0.36 -12.85
CA LYS A 320 -15.72 -1.74 -12.50
C LYS A 320 -14.62 -1.72 -11.44
N TRP A 321 -14.99 -2.13 -10.23
CA TRP A 321 -14.08 -2.28 -9.11
C TRP A 321 -13.80 -3.75 -8.89
N GLN A 322 -12.53 -4.13 -8.75
CA GLN A 322 -12.09 -5.48 -8.47
C GLN A 322 -11.09 -5.48 -7.31
N PHE A 323 -11.20 -6.47 -6.43
CA PHE A 323 -10.32 -6.62 -5.28
C PHE A 323 -9.81 -8.07 -5.17
N ASN A 324 -8.52 -8.22 -4.84
CA ASN A 324 -7.89 -9.52 -4.64
C ASN A 324 -7.97 -9.95 -3.17
N LEU A 325 -8.90 -10.86 -2.85
CA LEU A 325 -9.16 -11.31 -1.49
C LEU A 325 -8.06 -12.24 -0.97
N LYS A 326 -7.36 -12.99 -1.83
CA LYS A 326 -6.30 -13.95 -1.42
C LYS A 326 -5.17 -13.37 -0.59
N LYS A 327 -4.93 -12.06 -0.70
CA LYS A 327 -3.88 -11.36 0.07
C LYS A 327 -4.29 -11.07 1.52
N ILE A 328 -5.57 -11.22 1.87
CA ILE A 328 -6.04 -11.12 3.25
C ILE A 328 -6.01 -12.55 3.84
N THR A 329 -5.00 -12.85 4.64
CA THR A 329 -4.73 -14.22 5.14
C THR A 329 -5.77 -14.73 6.15
N ASP A 330 -6.46 -13.82 6.84
CA ASP A 330 -7.35 -14.11 7.97
C ASP A 330 -8.83 -14.24 7.56
N LEU A 331 -9.13 -14.36 6.26
CA LEU A 331 -10.51 -14.38 5.75
C LEU A 331 -11.32 -15.63 6.12
N LYS A 332 -10.67 -16.72 6.50
CA LYS A 332 -11.34 -18.02 6.66
C LYS A 332 -11.96 -18.18 8.04
N GLN A 333 -13.07 -17.51 8.30
CA GLN A 333 -14.01 -17.94 9.34
C GLN A 333 -15.06 -18.86 8.68
N PRO A 334 -15.32 -20.06 9.22
CA PRO A 334 -16.38 -20.93 8.73
C PRO A 334 -17.70 -20.18 8.61
N ASP A 335 -18.46 -20.45 7.55
CA ASP A 335 -19.82 -19.91 7.32
C ASP A 335 -19.93 -18.37 7.21
N THR A 336 -18.82 -17.69 6.92
CA THR A 336 -18.81 -16.24 6.64
C THR A 336 -18.55 -15.95 5.17
N LYS A 337 -19.05 -14.80 4.72
CA LYS A 337 -18.82 -14.25 3.38
C LYS A 337 -18.18 -12.86 3.47
N PRO A 338 -17.45 -12.44 2.42
CA PRO A 338 -16.93 -11.08 2.35
C PRO A 338 -18.06 -10.07 2.15
N TRP A 339 -18.04 -9.01 2.97
CA TRP A 339 -18.88 -7.84 2.82
C TRP A 339 -18.00 -6.62 2.61
N LEU A 340 -18.32 -5.82 1.59
CA LEU A 340 -17.78 -4.48 1.41
C LEU A 340 -18.56 -3.52 2.32
N VAL A 341 -17.83 -2.80 3.17
CA VAL A 341 -18.38 -1.82 4.10
C VAL A 341 -17.98 -0.44 3.63
N ILE A 342 -18.96 0.40 3.32
CA ILE A 342 -18.76 1.68 2.64
C ILE A 342 -19.28 2.81 3.51
N ASP A 343 -18.43 3.78 3.80
CA ASP A 343 -18.80 5.09 4.31
C ASP A 343 -18.86 6.09 3.14
N PRO A 344 -20.07 6.44 2.67
CA PRO A 344 -20.24 7.37 1.55
C PRO A 344 -19.94 8.83 1.92
N THR A 345 -19.72 9.15 3.20
CA THR A 345 -19.38 10.51 3.66
C THR A 345 -17.89 10.80 3.66
N GLY A 346 -17.07 9.74 3.58
CA GLY A 346 -15.61 9.84 3.61
C GLY A 346 -15.02 10.16 4.98
N LYS A 347 -15.82 10.17 6.05
CA LYS A 347 -15.38 10.52 7.41
C LYS A 347 -14.76 9.34 8.17
N ALA A 348 -14.93 8.12 7.65
CA ALA A 348 -14.59 6.86 8.31
C ALA A 348 -15.30 6.69 9.66
N LYS A 349 -16.58 7.09 9.74
CA LYS A 349 -17.40 6.98 10.95
C LYS A 349 -18.30 5.73 10.89
N TRP A 350 -17.76 4.59 11.34
CA TRP A 350 -18.34 3.26 11.14
C TRP A 350 -19.58 2.95 11.99
N ASP A 351 -19.86 3.75 13.02
CA ASP A 351 -21.09 3.69 13.83
C ASP A 351 -22.24 4.53 13.24
N SER A 352 -22.03 5.19 12.09
CA SER A 352 -23.04 6.03 11.44
C SER A 352 -24.16 5.21 10.79
N ASP A 353 -25.38 5.74 10.80
CA ASP A 353 -26.51 5.13 10.07
C ASP A 353 -26.31 5.11 8.55
N GLU A 354 -25.36 5.90 8.04
CA GLU A 354 -25.05 6.07 6.61
C GLU A 354 -24.15 4.97 6.01
N ILE A 355 -23.63 4.06 6.85
CA ILE A 355 -22.78 2.96 6.38
C ILE A 355 -23.58 1.97 5.54
N ILE A 356 -23.04 1.64 4.36
CA ILE A 356 -23.62 0.70 3.41
C ILE A 356 -22.84 -0.61 3.46
N TYR A 357 -23.58 -1.71 3.53
CA TYR A 357 -23.02 -3.07 3.50
C TYR A 357 -23.41 -3.74 2.19
N LYS A 358 -22.42 -4.09 1.38
CA LYS A 358 -22.61 -4.81 0.13
C LYS A 358 -21.99 -6.19 0.25
N LYS A 359 -22.83 -7.22 0.28
CA LYS A 359 -22.39 -8.61 0.19
C LYS A 359 -21.65 -8.83 -1.12
N LEU A 360 -20.50 -9.48 -1.03
CA LEU A 360 -19.64 -9.77 -2.17
C LEU A 360 -19.67 -11.27 -2.48
N GLU A 361 -19.42 -11.56 -3.75
CA GLU A 361 -19.17 -12.90 -4.23
C GLU A 361 -17.68 -13.02 -4.56
N GLU A 362 -17.07 -14.11 -4.09
CA GLU A 362 -15.70 -14.48 -4.41
C GLU A 362 -15.70 -15.40 -5.64
N THR A 363 -14.90 -15.06 -6.63
CA THR A 363 -14.68 -15.89 -7.81
C THR A 363 -13.67 -16.99 -7.51
N SER A 364 -13.61 -18.01 -8.36
CA SER A 364 -12.68 -19.15 -8.18
C SER A 364 -11.20 -18.75 -8.13
N ASP A 365 -10.84 -17.61 -8.70
CA ASP A 365 -9.50 -17.04 -8.64
C ASP A 365 -9.21 -16.24 -7.36
N GLY A 366 -10.14 -16.22 -6.40
CA GLY A 366 -10.07 -15.54 -5.11
C GLY A 366 -10.07 -14.01 -5.21
N THR A 367 -10.76 -13.49 -6.21
CA THR A 367 -11.04 -12.07 -6.36
C THR A 367 -12.53 -11.80 -6.16
N THR A 368 -12.89 -10.54 -6.05
CA THR A 368 -14.28 -10.10 -6.03
C THR A 368 -14.43 -8.89 -6.91
N THR A 369 -15.59 -8.74 -7.55
CA THR A 369 -15.84 -7.67 -8.52
C THR A 369 -17.20 -7.03 -8.29
N LEU A 370 -17.25 -5.70 -8.33
CA LEU A 370 -18.46 -4.92 -8.43
C LEU A 370 -18.48 -4.20 -9.78
N ASN A 371 -19.46 -4.55 -10.59
CA ASN A 371 -19.74 -3.87 -11.85
C ASN A 371 -20.93 -2.94 -11.66
N ASN A 372 -20.85 -1.76 -12.26
CA ASN A 372 -21.92 -0.77 -12.30
C ASN A 372 -22.51 -0.41 -10.93
N TYR A 373 -21.69 -0.44 -9.90
CA TYR A 373 -22.13 -0.09 -8.56
C TYR A 373 -22.27 1.43 -8.43
N ASN A 374 -23.35 1.89 -7.84
CA ASN A 374 -23.54 3.32 -7.57
C ASN A 374 -22.68 3.73 -6.37
N TRP A 375 -21.60 4.46 -6.63
CA TRP A 375 -20.73 5.01 -5.60
C TRP A 375 -21.08 6.46 -5.23
N ASP A 376 -22.22 7.04 -5.66
CA ASP A 376 -22.58 8.48 -5.63
C ASP A 376 -22.71 9.14 -4.23
N GLY A 377 -21.67 9.04 -3.39
CA GLY A 377 -21.52 9.84 -2.18
C GLY A 377 -21.91 11.30 -2.44
N LYS A 378 -22.88 11.80 -1.66
CA LYS A 378 -23.52 13.11 -1.88
C LYS A 378 -22.49 14.23 -1.90
N LYS A 379 -22.39 14.95 -3.04
CA LYS A 379 -21.81 16.30 -3.21
C LYS A 379 -20.41 16.61 -2.63
N ASN A 380 -19.66 15.62 -2.14
CA ASN A 380 -18.21 15.64 -1.99
C ASN A 380 -17.70 14.19 -2.06
N LYS A 381 -17.01 13.88 -3.16
CA LYS A 381 -16.78 12.52 -3.69
C LYS A 381 -15.61 11.77 -3.01
N LYS A 382 -15.50 11.88 -1.69
CA LYS A 382 -14.60 11.06 -0.87
C LYS A 382 -15.40 9.93 -0.25
N ILE A 383 -15.01 8.71 -0.53
CA ILE A 383 -15.67 7.50 -0.04
C ILE A 383 -14.61 6.69 0.68
N VAL A 384 -14.90 6.26 1.90
CA VAL A 384 -14.01 5.34 2.60
C VAL A 384 -14.65 3.96 2.57
N TYR A 385 -13.87 2.92 2.29
CA TYR A 385 -14.36 1.55 2.36
C TYR A 385 -13.38 0.63 3.06
N THR A 386 -13.91 -0.47 3.56
CA THR A 386 -13.18 -1.57 4.20
C THR A 386 -13.97 -2.88 4.01
N PHE A 387 -13.49 -3.97 4.61
CA PHE A 387 -14.11 -5.29 4.53
C PHE A 387 -14.52 -5.81 5.90
N GLN A 388 -15.49 -6.72 5.88
CA GLN A 388 -15.95 -7.50 7.01
C GLN A 388 -16.21 -8.92 6.55
N MET A 389 -15.84 -9.91 7.36
CA MET A 389 -16.33 -11.28 7.20
C MET A 389 -17.53 -11.50 8.10
N ALA A 390 -18.67 -11.88 7.51
CA ALA A 390 -19.89 -12.13 8.25
C ALA A 390 -20.85 -13.11 7.55
N PRO A 391 -21.73 -13.78 8.32
CA PRO A 391 -22.79 -14.61 7.76
C PRO A 391 -23.78 -13.82 6.89
N ASP A 392 -24.76 -14.53 6.34
CA ASP A 392 -25.79 -13.97 5.45
C ASP A 392 -26.74 -12.98 6.16
N MET A 393 -26.80 -13.03 7.49
CA MET A 393 -27.49 -12.07 8.35
C MET A 393 -26.61 -11.74 9.57
N PHE A 394 -26.46 -10.46 9.87
CA PHE A 394 -25.79 -9.98 11.08
C PHE A 394 -26.42 -8.68 11.57
N ALA A 395 -26.01 -8.22 12.75
CA ALA A 395 -26.42 -6.92 13.26
C ALA A 395 -25.22 -6.09 13.72
N ARG A 396 -25.39 -4.78 13.59
CA ARG A 396 -24.63 -3.79 14.35
C ARG A 396 -25.50 -3.22 15.46
N VAL A 397 -24.87 -2.84 16.56
CA VAL A 397 -25.51 -2.28 17.73
C VAL A 397 -24.78 -1.00 18.07
N LYS A 398 -25.46 0.14 17.87
CA LYS A 398 -24.96 1.41 18.38
C LYS A 398 -25.31 1.50 19.87
N ILE A 399 -24.28 1.74 20.68
CA ILE A 399 -24.39 1.78 22.13
C ILE A 399 -24.29 3.25 22.57
N THR A 400 -25.35 3.76 23.18
CA THR A 400 -25.30 4.96 24.02
C THR A 400 -25.10 4.48 25.45
N GLN A 401 -24.00 4.87 26.05
CA GLN A 401 -23.62 4.43 27.40
C GLN A 401 -24.60 4.99 28.46
N PRO A 402 -25.01 4.19 29.45
CA PRO A 402 -25.78 4.65 30.61
C PRO A 402 -24.93 5.48 31.56
N LYS A 403 -25.60 6.22 32.45
CA LYS A 403 -25.01 6.75 33.67
C LYS A 403 -24.98 5.69 34.74
N CYS A 404 -23.95 5.76 35.59
CA CYS A 404 -23.75 4.83 36.69
C CYS A 404 -25.01 4.74 37.58
N GLY A 405 -25.51 3.51 37.77
CA GLY A 405 -26.70 3.22 38.58
C GLY A 405 -28.06 3.53 37.93
N ILE A 406 -28.11 4.01 36.68
CA ILE A 406 -29.34 4.40 35.99
C ILE A 406 -29.48 3.60 34.68
N SER A 407 -30.70 3.20 34.33
CA SER A 407 -31.00 2.51 33.06
C SER A 407 -31.29 3.50 31.92
N ASP A 408 -30.44 4.49 31.70
CA ASP A 408 -30.59 5.48 30.62
C ASP A 408 -29.68 5.21 29.40
N GLY A 409 -28.98 4.07 29.38
CA GLY A 409 -28.23 3.60 28.23
C GLY A 409 -29.15 3.11 27.13
N PHE A 410 -28.76 3.26 25.87
CA PHE A 410 -29.60 2.87 24.72
C PHE A 410 -28.85 1.99 23.73
N LEU A 411 -29.45 0.86 23.37
CA LEU A 411 -28.99 0.02 22.26
C LEU A 411 -29.85 0.27 21.03
N LYS A 412 -29.23 0.69 19.92
CA LYS A 412 -29.87 0.77 18.62
C LYS A 412 -29.35 -0.34 17.70
N TYR A 413 -30.18 -1.34 17.46
CA TYR A 413 -29.86 -2.42 16.52
C TYR A 413 -30.02 -1.93 15.08
N THR A 414 -29.18 -2.41 14.17
CA THR A 414 -29.43 -2.38 12.72
C THR A 414 -29.13 -3.76 12.17
N ILE A 415 -30.13 -4.43 11.63
CA ILE A 415 -29.99 -5.76 11.02
C ILE A 415 -29.62 -5.60 9.53
N ILE A 416 -28.66 -6.39 9.07
CA ILE A 416 -28.20 -6.44 7.69
C ILE A 416 -28.35 -7.87 7.18
N GLY A 417 -29.04 -8.03 6.05
CA GLY A 417 -29.40 -9.33 5.49
C GLY A 417 -30.62 -9.97 6.19
N GLY A 418 -30.85 -11.26 5.93
CA GLY A 418 -32.01 -11.99 6.45
C GLY A 418 -33.36 -11.60 5.82
N LYS A 419 -34.44 -12.20 6.32
CA LYS A 419 -35.82 -11.92 5.94
C LYS A 419 -36.63 -11.41 7.14
N ALA A 420 -37.19 -10.21 7.03
CA ALA A 420 -38.14 -9.69 7.98
C ALA A 420 -39.44 -10.56 8.02
N PRO A 421 -40.18 -10.57 9.14
CA PRO A 421 -39.88 -9.90 10.41
C PRO A 421 -38.72 -10.56 11.18
N TYR A 422 -38.09 -9.78 12.07
CA TYR A 422 -37.01 -10.26 12.93
C TYR A 422 -37.49 -10.37 14.38
N THR A 423 -37.22 -11.51 15.01
CA THR A 423 -37.37 -11.69 16.45
C THR A 423 -36.04 -11.45 17.13
N ILE A 424 -35.97 -10.45 18.00
CA ILE A 424 -34.76 -10.12 18.74
C ILE A 424 -34.98 -10.42 20.22
N THR A 425 -34.03 -11.12 20.82
CA THR A 425 -34.03 -11.47 22.25
C THR A 425 -32.75 -10.95 22.88
N LEU A 426 -32.87 -10.04 23.85
CA LEU A 426 -31.76 -9.54 24.65
C LEU A 426 -31.75 -10.27 25.99
N ILE A 427 -30.60 -10.84 26.35
CA ILE A 427 -30.40 -11.67 27.53
C ILE A 427 -29.25 -11.08 28.32
N ASN A 428 -29.41 -10.87 29.61
CA ASN A 428 -28.29 -10.52 30.48
C ASN A 428 -27.36 -11.74 30.58
N HIS A 429 -26.09 -11.56 30.21
CA HIS A 429 -25.15 -12.67 30.05
C HIS A 429 -24.89 -13.42 31.37
N ASP A 430 -24.89 -12.72 32.48
CA ASP A 430 -24.48 -13.27 33.78
C ASP A 430 -25.65 -13.94 34.50
N THR A 431 -26.80 -13.25 34.56
CA THR A 431 -28.02 -13.79 35.19
C THR A 431 -28.80 -14.75 34.29
N LYS A 432 -28.51 -14.78 32.99
CA LYS A 432 -29.25 -15.50 31.94
C LYS A 432 -30.72 -15.07 31.79
N ASN A 433 -31.14 -13.99 32.44
CA ASN A 433 -32.50 -13.47 32.36
C ASN A 433 -32.75 -12.77 31.01
N VAL A 434 -33.92 -13.02 30.42
CA VAL A 434 -34.38 -12.29 29.23
C VAL A 434 -34.74 -10.87 29.65
N VAL A 435 -33.98 -9.89 29.18
CA VAL A 435 -34.21 -8.47 29.41
C VAL A 435 -35.41 -8.00 28.59
N LYS A 436 -35.44 -8.39 27.31
CA LYS A 436 -36.53 -8.05 26.39
C LYS A 436 -36.56 -9.01 25.22
N LYS A 437 -37.76 -9.32 24.74
CA LYS A 437 -37.99 -10.02 23.47
C LYS A 437 -39.04 -9.26 22.67
N TRP A 438 -38.78 -9.00 21.40
CA TRP A 438 -39.70 -8.27 20.53
C TRP A 438 -39.55 -8.70 19.07
N ILE A 439 -40.59 -8.40 18.28
CA ILE A 439 -40.64 -8.64 16.84
C ILE A 439 -40.73 -7.28 16.14
N HIS A 440 -39.99 -7.12 15.05
CA HIS A 440 -40.07 -5.91 14.25
C HIS A 440 -40.01 -6.21 12.75
N ASP A 441 -40.79 -5.45 11.97
CA ASP A 441 -40.77 -5.52 10.51
C ASP A 441 -39.62 -4.70 9.91
N ASN A 442 -39.08 -3.73 10.66
CA ASN A 442 -37.93 -2.93 10.22
C ASN A 442 -36.64 -3.38 10.90
N ASN A 443 -35.52 -2.87 10.36
CA ASN A 443 -34.19 -3.31 10.77
C ASN A 443 -33.67 -2.60 12.05
N THR A 444 -34.41 -1.65 12.64
CA THR A 444 -33.92 -0.84 13.77
C THR A 444 -34.83 -0.83 14.99
N SER A 445 -34.26 -0.91 16.19
CA SER A 445 -34.99 -0.83 17.46
C SER A 445 -34.13 -0.27 18.59
N ASN A 446 -34.75 0.41 19.56
CA ASN A 446 -34.10 1.05 20.71
C ASN A 446 -34.47 0.35 22.03
N ILE A 447 -33.50 0.13 22.91
CA ILE A 447 -33.72 -0.50 24.23
C ILE A 447 -32.92 0.20 25.31
N ALA A 448 -33.61 0.55 26.40
CA ALA A 448 -33.00 1.05 27.63
C ALA A 448 -32.30 -0.08 28.40
N VAL A 449 -31.07 0.14 28.83
CA VAL A 449 -30.24 -0.87 29.52
C VAL A 449 -29.33 -0.22 30.57
N HIS A 450 -28.94 -1.02 31.56
CA HIS A 450 -27.85 -0.71 32.48
C HIS A 450 -26.49 -1.12 31.86
N SER A 451 -25.40 -0.76 32.53
CA SER A 451 -24.09 -1.32 32.23
C SER A 451 -24.05 -2.82 32.53
N GLY A 452 -23.11 -3.51 31.87
CA GLY A 452 -22.88 -4.94 32.04
C GLY A 452 -22.84 -5.73 30.73
N LYS A 453 -22.84 -7.06 30.88
CA LYS A 453 -22.70 -8.02 29.77
C LYS A 453 -24.06 -8.51 29.28
N TYR A 454 -24.26 -8.47 27.96
CA TYR A 454 -25.49 -8.94 27.34
C TYR A 454 -25.21 -9.85 26.14
N ASN A 455 -26.05 -10.85 25.94
CA ASN A 455 -26.14 -11.60 24.68
C ASN A 455 -27.39 -11.16 23.95
N TYR A 456 -27.30 -10.94 22.64
CA TYR A 456 -28.48 -10.75 21.82
C TYR A 456 -28.56 -11.83 20.75
N ILE A 457 -29.77 -12.35 20.55
CA ILE A 457 -30.09 -13.38 19.57
C ILE A 457 -31.13 -12.80 18.61
N ILE A 458 -30.86 -12.91 17.31
CA ILE A 458 -31.74 -12.46 16.24
C ILE A 458 -32.15 -13.68 15.43
N VAL A 459 -33.46 -13.87 15.27
CA VAL A 459 -34.04 -14.90 14.42
C VAL A 459 -34.85 -14.24 13.32
N ASP A 460 -34.55 -14.55 12.08
CA ASP A 460 -35.31 -14.04 10.92
C ASP A 460 -36.54 -14.90 10.62
N ALA A 461 -37.39 -14.46 9.69
CA ALA A 461 -38.61 -15.16 9.31
C ALA A 461 -38.37 -16.55 8.70
N SER A 462 -37.16 -16.83 8.21
CA SER A 462 -36.77 -18.14 7.70
C SER A 462 -36.16 -19.06 8.76
N GLY A 463 -36.01 -18.59 10.00
CA GLY A 463 -35.40 -19.34 11.10
C GLY A 463 -33.88 -19.20 11.18
N THR A 464 -33.27 -18.31 10.39
CA THR A 464 -31.82 -18.04 10.48
C THR A 464 -31.50 -17.36 11.80
N ILE A 465 -30.50 -17.85 12.53
CA ILE A 465 -30.11 -17.36 13.86
C ILE A 465 -28.78 -16.62 13.78
N TYR A 466 -28.70 -15.45 14.42
CA TYR A 466 -27.47 -14.71 14.66
C TYR A 466 -27.35 -14.34 16.14
N GLU A 467 -26.23 -14.68 16.78
CA GLU A 467 -25.97 -14.40 18.18
C GLU A 467 -24.64 -13.65 18.34
N GLN A 468 -24.62 -12.66 19.24
CA GLN A 468 -23.40 -11.99 19.68
C GLN A 468 -23.50 -11.59 21.16
N LYS A 469 -22.32 -11.46 21.76
CA LYS A 469 -22.12 -10.86 23.09
C LYS A 469 -21.70 -9.41 22.94
N ILE A 470 -22.28 -8.54 23.76
CA ILE A 470 -21.92 -7.14 23.88
C ILE A 470 -21.64 -6.76 25.33
N PHE A 471 -20.80 -5.75 25.50
CA PHE A 471 -20.54 -5.10 26.77
C PHE A 471 -20.97 -3.62 26.74
N ILE A 472 -21.58 -3.16 27.83
CA ILE A 472 -22.04 -1.78 27.98
C ILE A 472 -21.36 -1.19 29.20
N SER A 473 -20.60 -0.12 29.01
CA SER A 473 -19.92 0.62 30.08
C SER A 473 -20.70 1.85 30.52
N ASP A 474 -20.52 2.26 31.77
CA ASP A 474 -21.04 3.54 32.28
C ASP A 474 -20.24 4.73 31.75
N GLN A 475 -20.93 5.82 31.38
CA GLN A 475 -20.33 7.05 30.82
C GLN A 475 -19.64 7.90 31.89
N ASP A 476 -20.16 7.89 33.12
CA ASP A 476 -19.76 8.83 34.18
C ASP A 476 -18.57 8.35 35.02
N ILE A 477 -18.00 7.18 34.68
CA ILE A 477 -16.81 6.63 35.35
C ILE A 477 -15.59 6.79 34.45
N THR A 478 -14.48 7.18 35.06
CA THR A 478 -13.20 7.27 34.38
C THR A 478 -12.77 5.87 33.96
N SER A 479 -12.76 5.59 32.66
CA SER A 479 -12.14 4.38 32.13
C SER A 479 -10.61 4.53 32.17
N PRO A 480 -9.87 3.44 32.44
CA PRO A 480 -8.42 3.50 32.45
C PRO A 480 -7.92 3.84 31.05
N LYS A 481 -7.17 4.96 30.93
CA LYS A 481 -6.62 5.47 29.66
C LYS A 481 -5.40 4.68 29.23
N LEU A 482 -5.60 3.42 28.86
CA LEU A 482 -4.55 2.58 28.31
C LEU A 482 -4.27 2.93 26.85
N GLN A 483 -3.04 2.65 26.41
CA GLN A 483 -2.68 2.73 25.01
C GLN A 483 -3.50 1.71 24.19
N GLU A 484 -3.98 2.09 23.00
CA GLU A 484 -4.78 1.19 22.15
C GLU A 484 -4.00 -0.06 21.70
N THR A 485 -2.67 0.01 21.65
CA THR A 485 -1.80 -1.08 21.21
C THR A 485 -0.48 -1.05 21.97
N PHE A 486 -0.14 -2.13 22.66
CA PHE A 486 1.17 -2.37 23.26
C PHE A 486 2.00 -3.27 22.35
N THR A 487 3.32 -3.05 22.34
CA THR A 487 4.25 -3.89 21.57
C THR A 487 5.07 -4.72 22.53
N LEU A 488 4.81 -6.01 22.55
CA LEU A 488 5.49 -7.00 23.38
C LEU A 488 6.88 -7.29 22.82
N ASN A 489 7.91 -6.92 23.57
CA ASN A 489 9.31 -7.30 23.30
C ASN A 489 9.63 -8.63 24.02
N ASP A 490 10.90 -9.04 24.04
CA ASP A 490 11.38 -10.18 24.85
C ASP A 490 11.16 -9.97 26.37
N THR A 491 10.85 -8.74 26.78
CA THR A 491 10.46 -8.39 28.14
C THR A 491 8.94 -8.23 28.25
N PRO A 492 8.28 -8.97 29.15
CA PRO A 492 6.87 -8.79 29.46
C PRO A 492 6.56 -7.37 29.93
N ILE A 493 5.38 -6.87 29.57
CA ILE A 493 4.92 -5.54 30.00
C ILE A 493 4.01 -5.73 31.20
N VAL A 494 4.33 -5.10 32.33
CA VAL A 494 3.47 -5.09 33.51
C VAL A 494 2.60 -3.84 33.46
N ILE A 495 1.30 -4.03 33.58
CA ILE A 495 0.32 -2.94 33.69
C ILE A 495 -0.36 -3.06 35.06
N ASN A 496 -0.35 -1.97 35.82
CA ASN A 496 -1.20 -1.81 36.98
C ASN A 496 -2.38 -0.90 36.61
N ALA A 497 -3.60 -1.42 36.66
CA ALA A 497 -4.80 -0.65 36.30
C ALA A 497 -5.03 0.56 37.20
N ASN A 498 -4.60 0.49 38.47
CA ASN A 498 -4.74 1.60 39.42
C ASN A 498 -3.95 2.84 39.00
N ASP A 499 -2.86 2.68 38.26
CA ASP A 499 -2.05 3.81 37.77
C ASP A 499 -2.80 4.69 36.75
N TYR A 500 -3.92 4.17 36.21
CA TYR A 500 -4.74 4.82 35.18
C TYR A 500 -6.13 5.21 35.68
N LEU A 501 -6.41 5.02 36.97
CA LEU A 501 -7.70 5.28 37.60
C LEU A 501 -7.53 6.29 38.75
N PRO A 502 -8.58 7.05 39.10
CA PRO A 502 -8.56 7.84 40.33
C PRO A 502 -8.53 6.94 41.58
N GLU A 503 -8.21 7.50 42.74
CA GLU A 503 -8.26 6.74 44.00
C GLU A 503 -9.70 6.25 44.28
N GLY A 504 -9.84 4.96 44.58
CA GLY A 504 -11.13 4.33 44.85
C GLY A 504 -11.03 2.81 44.99
N ASN A 505 -12.15 2.17 45.35
CA ASN A 505 -12.25 0.72 45.44
C ASN A 505 -12.72 0.14 44.11
N TYR A 506 -11.80 -0.51 43.40
CA TYR A 506 -12.06 -1.11 42.10
C TYR A 506 -11.85 -2.62 42.13
N GLN A 507 -12.69 -3.35 41.41
CA GLN A 507 -12.51 -4.74 41.03
C GLN A 507 -12.12 -4.81 39.55
N PHE A 508 -11.28 -5.80 39.21
CA PHE A 508 -10.71 -5.93 37.87
C PHE A 508 -11.01 -7.30 37.29
N GLN A 509 -11.20 -7.35 35.97
CA GLN A 509 -11.20 -8.60 35.21
C GLN A 509 -10.46 -8.38 33.89
N TRP A 510 -9.38 -9.13 33.67
CA TRP A 510 -8.61 -9.07 32.44
C TRP A 510 -8.92 -10.26 31.55
N PHE A 511 -9.12 -10.02 30.27
CA PHE A 511 -9.38 -11.04 29.25
C PHE A 511 -8.35 -10.96 28.13
N LEU A 512 -7.96 -12.11 27.58
CA LEU A 512 -7.17 -12.24 26.35
C LEU A 512 -7.99 -13.07 25.36
N ASN A 513 -8.24 -12.52 24.18
CA ASN A 513 -9.04 -13.17 23.14
C ASN A 513 -10.41 -13.67 23.66
N LYS A 514 -11.00 -12.91 24.60
CA LYS A 514 -12.27 -13.18 25.32
C LYS A 514 -12.22 -14.25 26.43
N GLU A 515 -11.06 -14.79 26.76
CA GLU A 515 -10.87 -15.70 27.90
C GLU A 515 -10.35 -14.95 29.12
N LEU A 516 -10.94 -15.18 30.30
CA LEU A 516 -10.53 -14.53 31.55
C LEU A 516 -9.13 -15.01 31.94
N ILE A 517 -8.22 -14.07 32.19
CA ILE A 517 -6.83 -14.33 32.57
C ILE A 517 -6.63 -14.17 34.07
N THR A 518 -7.02 -13.01 34.63
CA THR A 518 -6.87 -12.68 36.05
C THR A 518 -7.89 -11.64 36.48
N ASN A 519 -8.16 -11.58 37.79
CA ASN A 519 -8.96 -10.53 38.44
C ASN A 519 -8.10 -9.55 39.26
N ASP A 520 -6.76 -9.66 39.17
CA ASP A 520 -5.84 -8.80 39.90
C ASP A 520 -5.84 -7.37 39.32
N ASN A 521 -5.44 -6.39 40.13
CA ASN A 521 -5.23 -5.02 39.67
C ASN A 521 -4.02 -4.88 38.73
N THR A 522 -3.17 -5.89 38.67
CA THR A 522 -1.97 -5.95 37.84
C THR A 522 -2.05 -7.11 36.86
N ILE A 523 -1.58 -6.88 35.64
CA ILE A 523 -1.42 -7.91 34.62
C ILE A 523 0.00 -7.86 34.04
N MET A 524 0.52 -9.04 33.69
CA MET A 524 1.74 -9.19 32.92
C MET A 524 1.37 -9.63 31.51
N LEU A 525 1.57 -8.75 30.55
CA LEU A 525 1.36 -9.02 29.14
C LEU A 525 2.53 -9.86 28.63
N THR A 526 2.27 -11.13 28.31
CA THR A 526 3.29 -12.09 27.81
C THR A 526 2.92 -12.71 26.47
N ASN A 527 1.68 -12.52 26.01
CA ASN A 527 1.19 -13.10 24.78
C ASN A 527 0.60 -12.01 23.88
N PRO A 528 0.80 -12.08 22.56
CA PRO A 528 0.05 -11.24 21.63
C PRO A 528 -1.43 -11.61 21.62
N GLY A 529 -2.29 -10.63 21.36
CA GLY A 529 -3.72 -10.83 21.19
C GLY A 529 -4.55 -9.60 21.55
N ASP A 530 -5.86 -9.76 21.52
CA ASP A 530 -6.80 -8.71 21.88
C ASP A 530 -7.12 -8.82 23.38
N TYR A 531 -6.73 -7.79 24.15
CA TYR A 531 -6.96 -7.73 25.58
C TYR A 531 -8.15 -6.83 25.91
N GLN A 532 -8.85 -7.18 26.98
CA GLN A 532 -9.95 -6.41 27.52
C GLN A 532 -9.80 -6.33 29.03
N LEU A 533 -9.87 -5.12 29.58
CA LEU A 533 -9.95 -4.86 31.00
C LEU A 533 -11.38 -4.40 31.32
N ILE A 534 -12.06 -5.16 32.17
CA ILE A 534 -13.30 -4.73 32.81
C ILE A 534 -12.93 -4.20 34.19
N THR A 535 -13.34 -2.97 34.50
CA THR A 535 -13.18 -2.39 35.84
C THR A 535 -14.55 -2.12 36.43
N LYS A 536 -14.71 -2.46 37.70
CA LYS A 536 -15.97 -2.27 38.43
C LYS A 536 -15.71 -1.45 39.68
N HIS A 537 -16.44 -0.35 39.84
CA HIS A 537 -16.34 0.56 40.98
C HIS A 537 -17.51 0.38 41.95
N GLU A 538 -17.43 1.00 43.13
CA GLU A 538 -18.55 1.08 44.08
C GLU A 538 -19.85 1.50 43.37
N ASN A 539 -20.98 0.90 43.80
CA ASN A 539 -22.32 0.95 43.17
C ASN A 539 -22.52 0.12 41.89
N ASP A 540 -21.75 -0.97 41.72
CA ASP A 540 -21.93 -1.95 40.64
C ASP A 540 -21.66 -1.42 39.22
N CYS A 541 -21.00 -0.26 39.11
CA CYS A 541 -20.76 0.42 37.85
C CYS A 541 -19.51 -0.10 37.15
N GLU A 542 -19.61 -0.38 35.85
CA GLU A 542 -18.57 -1.09 35.09
C GLU A 542 -18.08 -0.28 33.89
N THR A 543 -16.76 -0.30 33.64
CA THR A 543 -16.16 0.22 32.40
C THR A 543 -15.33 -0.83 31.70
N VAL A 544 -15.21 -0.72 30.37
CA VAL A 544 -14.37 -1.58 29.55
C VAL A 544 -13.33 -0.78 28.80
N THR A 545 -12.10 -1.26 28.90
CA THR A 545 -10.97 -0.78 28.11
C THR A 545 -10.43 -1.93 27.27
N ASN A 546 -10.53 -1.78 25.95
CA ASN A 546 -9.97 -2.73 25.00
C ASN A 546 -8.62 -2.21 24.47
N PHE A 547 -7.63 -3.09 24.38
CA PHE A 547 -6.34 -2.78 23.78
C PHE A 547 -5.75 -4.03 23.13
N ARG A 548 -4.83 -3.85 22.20
CA ARG A 548 -4.14 -4.98 21.55
C ARG A 548 -2.73 -5.10 22.08
N VAL A 549 -2.27 -6.33 22.30
CA VAL A 549 -0.84 -6.60 22.44
C VAL A 549 -0.40 -7.24 21.15
N GLU A 550 0.49 -6.56 20.45
CA GLU A 550 1.15 -7.13 19.30
C GLU A 550 2.51 -7.63 19.76
N GLU A 551 2.91 -8.81 19.31
CA GLU A 551 4.33 -9.13 19.31
C GLU A 551 5.04 -8.00 18.58
N LYS A 552 6.23 -7.66 19.06
CA LYS A 552 7.18 -6.91 18.27
C LYS A 552 7.41 -7.71 17.00
N ASN A 553 6.60 -7.43 15.99
CA ASN A 553 7.09 -7.45 14.63
C ASN A 553 8.33 -6.60 14.71
N ASN A 554 9.49 -7.24 14.64
CA ASN A 554 10.72 -6.55 14.28
C ASN A 554 10.49 -5.97 12.87
N SER A 555 9.75 -4.87 12.86
CA SER A 555 9.75 -3.79 11.89
C SER A 555 10.98 -2.91 12.11
N LYS A 556 11.91 -3.33 13.00
CA LYS A 556 13.31 -3.33 12.60
C LYS A 556 13.47 -4.45 11.55
N ASN A 557 13.20 -4.15 10.28
CA ASN A 557 13.28 -5.06 9.12
C ASN A 557 14.66 -5.73 8.96
N ASN A 558 15.03 -6.61 9.91
CA ASN A 558 16.20 -7.43 9.80
C ASN A 558 15.84 -8.60 8.87
N GLN A 559 16.08 -8.40 7.58
CA GLN A 559 15.75 -9.36 6.55
C GLN A 559 16.86 -10.40 6.44
N ILE A 560 16.49 -11.65 6.71
CA ILE A 560 17.36 -12.81 6.56
C ILE A 560 16.77 -13.69 5.46
N ILE A 561 17.51 -13.89 4.38
CA ILE A 561 17.01 -14.58 3.17
C ILE A 561 18.10 -15.49 2.62
N ALA A 562 17.74 -16.70 2.19
CA ALA A 562 18.61 -17.58 1.40
C ALA A 562 18.18 -17.61 -0.06
N LEU A 563 19.11 -17.43 -1.01
CA LEU A 563 18.84 -17.39 -2.46
C LEU A 563 20.00 -17.98 -3.29
N PRO A 564 19.74 -18.74 -4.37
CA PRO A 564 18.43 -19.31 -4.71
C PRO A 564 17.98 -20.32 -3.65
N ASN A 565 16.67 -20.38 -3.42
CA ASN A 565 16.05 -21.34 -2.51
C ASN A 565 14.67 -21.74 -3.08
N PRO A 566 14.54 -22.93 -3.70
CA PRO A 566 15.53 -24.00 -3.78
C PRO A 566 16.77 -23.67 -4.63
N SER A 567 17.93 -24.24 -4.29
CA SER A 567 19.16 -24.22 -5.10
C SER A 567 19.26 -25.50 -5.93
N GLU A 568 19.51 -25.34 -7.23
CA GLU A 568 19.57 -26.45 -8.21
C GLU A 568 20.97 -27.07 -8.31
N ASP A 569 22.02 -26.30 -8.02
CA ASP A 569 23.43 -26.68 -8.19
C ASP A 569 24.19 -26.73 -6.85
N GLY A 570 23.45 -26.66 -5.74
CA GLY A 570 24.03 -26.61 -4.40
C GLY A 570 24.54 -25.24 -3.96
N HIS A 571 24.66 -24.26 -4.87
CA HIS A 571 25.11 -22.90 -4.54
C HIS A 571 23.97 -22.03 -4.02
N PHE A 572 24.20 -21.35 -2.90
CA PHE A 572 23.25 -20.40 -2.31
C PHE A 572 23.96 -19.25 -1.61
N LYS A 573 23.20 -18.19 -1.31
CA LYS A 573 23.66 -17.04 -0.54
C LYS A 573 22.71 -16.80 0.61
N ILE A 574 23.25 -16.51 1.78
CA ILE A 574 22.47 -16.06 2.94
C ILE A 574 22.75 -14.57 3.14
N PHE A 575 21.71 -13.77 3.08
CA PHE A 575 21.74 -12.35 3.37
C PHE A 575 21.28 -12.13 4.80
N GLY A 576 22.03 -11.35 5.58
CA GLY A 576 21.59 -10.79 6.85
C GLY A 576 21.60 -9.28 6.74
N ASN A 577 20.45 -8.67 6.50
CA ASN A 577 20.26 -7.23 6.55
C ASN A 577 19.74 -6.87 7.94
N PHE A 578 20.34 -5.88 8.58
CA PHE A 578 20.10 -5.44 9.94
C PHE A 578 19.93 -3.92 9.94
N ASN A 579 18.93 -3.41 10.64
CA ASN A 579 18.61 -1.99 10.65
C ASN A 579 19.62 -1.13 11.42
N THR A 580 20.47 -1.76 12.22
CA THR A 580 21.57 -1.15 12.98
C THR A 580 22.87 -1.92 12.74
N ILE A 581 24.01 -1.34 13.11
CA ILE A 581 25.28 -2.07 13.12
C ILE A 581 25.14 -3.20 14.13
N THR A 582 25.21 -4.46 13.67
CA THR A 582 24.87 -5.63 14.47
C THR A 582 25.97 -6.67 14.37
N ASN A 583 26.37 -7.23 15.50
CA ASN A 583 27.21 -8.44 15.52
C ASN A 583 26.29 -9.67 15.49
N ALA A 584 26.60 -10.61 14.61
CA ALA A 584 25.77 -11.78 14.35
C ALA A 584 26.64 -13.03 14.14
N THR A 585 26.06 -14.21 14.34
CA THR A 585 26.70 -15.49 14.02
C THR A 585 25.72 -16.34 13.24
N LEU A 586 26.10 -16.73 12.02
CA LEU A 586 25.39 -17.69 11.19
C LEU A 586 25.81 -19.11 11.56
N TYR A 587 24.86 -20.02 11.57
CA TYR A 587 25.00 -21.46 11.72
C TYR A 587 24.19 -22.13 10.61
N ILE A 588 24.69 -23.21 10.01
CA ILE A 588 23.92 -24.02 9.06
C ILE A 588 23.90 -25.46 9.57
N TYR A 589 22.72 -26.08 9.64
CA TYR A 589 22.50 -27.44 10.11
C TYR A 589 21.88 -28.29 9.00
N ASN A 590 22.15 -29.60 9.00
CA ASN A 590 21.40 -30.56 8.20
C ASN A 590 20.05 -30.93 8.85
N SER A 591 19.23 -31.72 8.16
CA SER A 591 17.92 -32.17 8.65
C SER A 591 17.97 -33.04 9.91
N ALA A 592 19.12 -33.65 10.21
CA ALA A 592 19.36 -34.40 11.44
C ALA A 592 19.86 -33.52 12.61
N GLY A 593 19.98 -32.20 12.41
CA GLY A 593 20.45 -31.25 13.41
C GLY A 593 21.97 -31.18 13.56
N ALA A 594 22.75 -31.85 12.70
CA ALA A 594 24.21 -31.74 12.73
C ALA A 594 24.66 -30.42 12.09
N LEU A 595 25.60 -29.72 12.74
CA LEU A 595 26.16 -28.46 12.28
C LEU A 595 27.08 -28.70 11.08
N ILE A 596 26.83 -27.98 9.98
CA ILE A 596 27.60 -27.98 8.75
C ILE A 596 28.64 -26.86 8.76
N THR A 597 28.23 -25.63 9.10
CA THR A 597 29.13 -24.47 9.07
C THR A 597 28.71 -23.41 10.08
N THR A 598 29.66 -22.56 10.46
CA THR A 598 29.43 -21.36 11.26
C THR A 598 30.25 -20.19 10.72
N GLU A 599 29.66 -19.00 10.72
CA GLU A 599 30.29 -17.76 10.24
C GLU A 599 29.99 -16.62 11.22
N LYS A 600 31.03 -15.91 11.68
CA LYS A 600 30.88 -14.76 12.58
C LYS A 600 30.90 -13.44 11.81
N TRP A 601 29.97 -12.57 12.14
CA TRP A 601 29.73 -11.29 11.49
C TRP A 601 29.81 -10.16 12.52
N SER A 602 30.53 -9.08 12.21
CA SER A 602 30.66 -7.93 13.11
C SER A 602 30.75 -6.59 12.40
N GLY A 603 30.22 -5.55 13.04
CA GLY A 603 30.45 -4.15 12.66
C GLY A 603 29.77 -3.66 11.38
N LYS A 604 28.75 -4.35 10.86
CA LYS A 604 27.97 -3.92 9.68
C LYS A 604 26.47 -4.06 9.91
N THR A 605 25.70 -3.32 9.12
CA THR A 605 24.24 -3.48 8.96
C THR A 605 23.90 -4.58 7.96
N GLN A 606 24.85 -5.06 7.16
CA GLN A 606 24.58 -6.03 6.10
C GLN A 606 25.70 -7.06 5.96
N TYR A 607 25.31 -8.31 5.82
CA TYR A 607 26.20 -9.45 5.64
C TYR A 607 25.70 -10.36 4.53
N ILE A 608 26.65 -10.97 3.83
CA ILE A 608 26.41 -11.93 2.75
C ILE A 608 27.34 -13.11 2.99
N TYR A 609 26.76 -14.29 3.15
CA TYR A 609 27.48 -15.57 3.13
C TYR A 609 27.22 -16.27 1.80
N ASN A 610 28.27 -16.75 1.14
CA ASN A 610 28.14 -17.58 -0.06
C ASN A 610 28.41 -19.04 0.34
N GLY A 611 27.41 -19.90 0.20
CA GLY A 611 27.47 -21.32 0.57
C GLY A 611 27.38 -22.24 -0.64
N HIS A 612 27.90 -23.45 -0.48
CA HIS A 612 27.73 -24.55 -1.41
C HIS A 612 27.50 -25.84 -0.62
N ILE A 613 26.41 -26.54 -0.90
CA ILE A 613 26.10 -27.86 -0.33
C ILE A 613 25.79 -28.81 -1.50
N PRO A 614 26.61 -29.84 -1.77
CA PRO A 614 26.48 -30.68 -2.96
C PRO A 614 25.38 -31.75 -2.85
N THR A 615 24.81 -31.94 -1.65
CA THR A 615 23.83 -32.99 -1.37
C THR A 615 22.42 -32.44 -1.30
N SER A 616 21.53 -32.99 -2.12
CA SER A 616 20.10 -32.70 -2.12
C SER A 616 19.50 -32.95 -0.74
N GLY A 617 18.64 -32.05 -0.27
CA GLY A 617 18.07 -32.13 1.07
C GLY A 617 17.62 -30.77 1.63
N VAL A 618 17.08 -30.81 2.84
CA VAL A 618 16.65 -29.62 3.59
C VAL A 618 17.63 -29.32 4.70
N TYR A 619 18.07 -28.06 4.75
CA TYR A 619 19.03 -27.53 5.72
C TYR A 619 18.40 -26.34 6.45
N ILE A 620 18.89 -26.04 7.65
CA ILE A 620 18.42 -24.91 8.45
C ILE A 620 19.59 -23.96 8.66
N ALA A 621 19.49 -22.74 8.15
CA ALA A 621 20.40 -21.67 8.52
C ALA A 621 19.81 -20.86 9.66
N LYS A 622 20.52 -20.77 10.79
CA LYS A 622 20.18 -19.99 11.97
C LYS A 622 21.16 -18.84 12.11
N ILE A 623 20.67 -17.62 12.26
CA ILE A 623 21.49 -16.45 12.56
C ILE A 623 21.13 -15.96 13.95
N SER A 624 22.13 -15.83 14.80
CA SER A 624 22.01 -15.41 16.20
C SER A 624 22.71 -14.07 16.38
N THR A 625 22.04 -13.11 17.01
CA THR A 625 22.57 -11.78 17.35
C THR A 625 22.38 -11.53 18.86
N SER A 626 22.85 -10.39 19.37
CA SER A 626 22.58 -10.01 20.76
C SER A 626 21.11 -9.64 21.03
N GLU A 627 20.32 -9.35 19.99
CA GLU A 627 18.92 -8.90 20.12
C GLU A 627 17.90 -9.94 19.64
N GLU A 628 18.29 -10.91 18.80
CA GLU A 628 17.37 -11.88 18.20
C GLU A 628 18.07 -13.12 17.64
N GLU A 629 17.31 -14.22 17.50
CA GLU A 629 17.68 -15.40 16.71
C GLU A 629 16.63 -15.68 15.63
N LYS A 630 17.08 -15.94 14.39
CA LYS A 630 16.19 -16.21 13.26
C LYS A 630 16.68 -17.38 12.44
N SER A 631 15.75 -18.24 12.01
CA SER A 631 16.06 -19.43 11.23
C SER A 631 15.35 -19.41 9.87
N ILE A 632 16.04 -19.87 8.83
CA ILE A 632 15.51 -20.03 7.48
C ILE A 632 15.82 -21.43 6.95
N LYS A 633 14.91 -22.00 6.17
CA LYS A 633 15.14 -23.28 5.48
C LYS A 633 15.91 -23.03 4.18
N ILE A 634 16.86 -23.91 3.87
CA ILE A 634 17.59 -23.97 2.59
C ILE A 634 17.27 -25.33 1.97
N ILE A 635 16.76 -25.31 0.75
CA ILE A 635 16.40 -26.51 -0.01
C ILE A 635 17.41 -26.66 -1.13
N ILE A 636 18.13 -27.78 -1.16
CA ILE A 636 19.00 -28.18 -2.28
C ILE A 636 18.28 -29.30 -3.03
N LYS A 637 18.09 -29.15 -4.34
CA LYS A 637 17.39 -30.13 -5.17
C LYS A 637 18.23 -31.34 -5.54
#